data_AF-A0A2V8KSZ6-F1
#
_entry.id   AF-A0A2V8KSZ6-F1
#
_cell.length_a   1.000
_cell.length_b   1.000
_cell.length_c   1.000
_cell.angle_alpha   90.00
_cell.angle_beta   90.00
_cell.angle_gamma   90.00
#
_symmetry.space_group_name_H-M   'P 1'
#
loop_
_entity.id
_entity.type
_entity.pdbx_description
1 polymer ?
#
loop_
_entity_poly.entity_id
_entity_poly.type
_entity_poly.pdbx_seq_one_letter_code
_entity_poly.pdbx_strand_id
1 'polypeptide(L)'
;MNIIRVLFLRNWQVAARTAAGASLRGVALLFLLAFASSAAWAQGLPLTDCPRGSNGAKNYYLCPGDIVVTDGAASGIFLVDPISGNQTPISTAVNAPTINGVPVNLLQQAASVTIEPGTGKLLAAGRTYGIIRVNPKDGSQEVLLKGGSGWGTGFPTIVDSAHNNVTESFIYPGGITIDPVDSSILVTDTGIRLNQCTNPSDVTTCVSDPGKIIRITKGQGSGGGVYNGTAVVAKGVLLSNPFDITVDGNNGAASNIYVTDMSAKLGGEAARGMGGIIYLDASSTPAFNQSVFFSSYAQNPTATPPTSGTGCPMGITMVPPLTVNSVSYPTRVFATVFSYNGFGCAPQALFSMTPNVWAPTSPGNSFQTIFSGSPLVFPFGMDTDLSGRVIIADEGSGYGCNGTIFRLDLTKQIQTTVGFWDGIVADLNPFGISPIVGSPNGCSPPNQTYLVNPSDVAVVKVAVTANTATANTAVPPGNLVVTSITSPINEGDTASLSGSFTDTNPASDTVSVDWGDGNKTVAQPGSPFTLTHQYLTNLPSNAAYTVGVSVSNSSELTTSTNSSIVVNNVPPAIISAISGPSSPIALGNAASVSANFSDPGVLDKHTCTTDWGDGTTTSPDVLPATVTETKPSSSGTCAGTHTYATDGVYTVIMTVSDTDTTPGVSAPSYFKYIVIYDPTGGWVTGSGWINSPPGAFVPNPSLTGKATFGFQSKYQKGATVPTGDTKFAFKAAKMKFQSISYQWLVIAGAKAQYKGTGTLKYHTVAHTGDTDCDNDAHFAAISGTYGFLLTAQDGSRFNQPGPDTFRIKIWQISTDGTDGATAYDNGTDQAIGGGKITIHSN
;
A
#
# COMPACT_ATOMS: atom_id res chain seq x y z
N MET A 1 28.35 -85.03 -36.88
CA MET A 1 26.98 -85.59 -36.83
C MET A 1 26.53 -85.55 -35.37
N ASN A 2 25.35 -84.99 -35.09
CA ASN A 2 24.70 -84.85 -33.76
C ASN A 2 25.13 -83.72 -32.79
N ILE A 3 25.22 -82.45 -33.22
CA ILE A 3 25.00 -81.26 -32.34
C ILE A 3 24.08 -80.19 -32.99
N ILE A 4 23.48 -80.42 -34.15
CA ILE A 4 22.56 -79.45 -34.80
C ILE A 4 21.22 -80.12 -35.08
N ARG A 5 20.43 -80.37 -34.02
CA ARG A 5 19.00 -80.72 -34.15
C ARG A 5 18.12 -80.38 -32.94
N VAL A 6 18.66 -79.78 -31.88
CA VAL A 6 17.88 -79.36 -30.70
C VAL A 6 17.64 -77.83 -30.64
N LEU A 7 18.21 -77.04 -31.56
CA LEU A 7 18.06 -75.58 -31.60
C LEU A 7 17.05 -75.04 -32.63
N PHE A 8 16.41 -75.90 -33.43
CA PHE A 8 15.47 -75.46 -34.49
C PHE A 8 13.97 -75.65 -34.18
N LEU A 9 13.60 -76.18 -33.01
CA LEU A 9 12.18 -76.41 -32.65
C LEU A 9 11.67 -75.56 -31.48
N ARG A 10 12.47 -74.61 -30.95
CA ARG A 10 12.00 -73.65 -29.93
C ARG A 10 11.70 -72.23 -30.44
N ASN A 11 12.06 -71.88 -31.66
CA ASN A 11 11.84 -70.52 -32.19
C ASN A 11 10.59 -70.35 -33.08
N TRP A 12 9.82 -71.41 -33.35
CA TRP A 12 8.60 -71.30 -34.18
C TRP A 12 7.28 -71.25 -33.39
N GLN A 13 7.31 -71.54 -32.08
CA GLN A 13 6.11 -71.42 -31.22
C GLN A 13 5.96 -70.04 -30.56
N VAL A 14 6.97 -69.17 -30.64
CA VAL A 14 6.93 -67.79 -30.10
C VAL A 14 6.50 -66.77 -31.16
N ALA A 15 6.81 -67.00 -32.45
CA ALA A 15 6.46 -66.08 -33.54
C ALA A 15 4.97 -66.13 -33.96
N ALA A 16 4.26 -67.24 -33.69
CA ALA A 16 2.85 -67.37 -34.06
C ALA A 16 1.87 -66.78 -33.02
N ARG A 17 2.33 -66.41 -31.81
CA ARG A 17 1.48 -65.81 -30.76
C ARG A 17 1.51 -64.28 -30.72
N THR A 18 2.47 -63.63 -31.37
CA THR A 18 2.56 -62.16 -31.45
C THR A 18 1.82 -61.56 -32.64
N ALA A 19 1.57 -62.32 -33.72
CA ALA A 19 0.84 -61.83 -34.89
C ALA A 19 -0.68 -61.72 -34.67
N ALA A 20 -1.29 -62.60 -33.86
CA ALA A 20 -2.72 -62.55 -33.56
C ALA A 20 -3.11 -61.44 -32.56
N GLY A 21 -2.16 -60.98 -31.73
CA GLY A 21 -2.39 -59.87 -30.80
C GLY A 21 -2.31 -58.48 -31.44
N ALA A 22 -1.55 -58.35 -32.54
CA ALA A 22 -1.37 -57.07 -33.24
C ALA A 22 -2.56 -56.72 -34.15
N SER A 23 -3.17 -57.72 -34.82
CA SER A 23 -4.33 -57.49 -35.69
C SER A 23 -5.61 -57.19 -34.89
N LEU A 24 -5.81 -57.83 -33.73
CA LEU A 24 -6.93 -57.53 -32.83
C LEU A 24 -6.78 -56.16 -32.14
N ARG A 25 -5.56 -55.70 -31.86
CA ARG A 25 -5.30 -54.34 -31.34
C ARG A 25 -5.47 -53.26 -32.42
N GLY A 26 -5.09 -53.54 -33.67
CA GLY A 26 -5.29 -52.63 -34.79
C GLY A 26 -6.77 -52.42 -35.14
N VAL A 27 -7.58 -53.49 -35.09
CA VAL A 27 -9.03 -53.41 -35.35
C VAL A 27 -9.78 -52.78 -34.18
N ALA A 28 -9.37 -53.03 -32.92
CA ALA A 28 -9.94 -52.35 -31.76
C ALA A 28 -9.61 -50.84 -31.74
N LEU A 29 -8.40 -50.44 -32.16
CA LEU A 29 -8.02 -49.03 -32.28
C LEU A 29 -8.82 -48.32 -33.39
N LEU A 30 -9.03 -48.98 -34.54
CA LEU A 30 -9.88 -48.45 -35.63
C LEU A 30 -11.37 -48.37 -35.22
N PHE A 31 -11.88 -49.31 -34.42
CA PHE A 31 -13.25 -49.26 -33.90
C PHE A 31 -13.44 -48.21 -32.79
N LEU A 32 -12.42 -47.95 -31.96
CA LEU A 32 -12.43 -46.87 -30.96
C LEU A 32 -12.38 -45.47 -31.59
N LEU A 33 -11.75 -45.32 -32.76
CA LEU A 33 -11.74 -44.08 -33.55
C LEU A 33 -13.09 -43.79 -34.25
N ALA A 34 -13.95 -44.80 -34.44
CA ALA A 34 -15.23 -44.65 -35.13
C ALA A 34 -16.42 -44.24 -34.22
N PHE A 35 -16.24 -44.28 -32.90
CA PHE A 35 -17.28 -43.92 -31.91
C PHE A 35 -16.90 -42.76 -30.98
N ALA A 36 -15.80 -42.07 -31.27
CA ALA A 36 -15.47 -40.84 -30.57
C ALA A 36 -16.46 -39.74 -30.99
N SER A 37 -17.38 -39.39 -30.09
CA SER A 37 -18.18 -38.17 -30.16
C SER A 37 -17.27 -36.97 -30.41
N SER A 38 -17.78 -35.91 -31.04
CA SER A 38 -17.08 -34.66 -31.40
C SER A 38 -16.28 -33.96 -30.28
N ALA A 39 -16.35 -34.44 -29.04
CA ALA A 39 -15.55 -34.02 -27.90
C ALA A 39 -14.10 -34.58 -27.85
N ALA A 40 -13.71 -35.53 -28.71
CA ALA A 40 -12.37 -36.15 -28.66
C ALA A 40 -11.24 -35.37 -29.38
N TRP A 41 -11.54 -34.19 -29.95
CA TRP A 41 -10.57 -33.35 -30.67
C TRP A 41 -10.50 -31.92 -30.12
N ALA A 42 -10.61 -31.74 -28.81
CA ALA A 42 -10.34 -30.42 -28.21
C ALA A 42 -8.85 -30.07 -28.48
N GLN A 43 -8.61 -29.12 -29.38
CA GLN A 43 -7.29 -28.58 -29.65
C GLN A 43 -6.90 -27.64 -28.51
N GLY A 44 -5.64 -27.70 -28.05
CA GLY A 44 -5.12 -26.90 -26.95
C GLY A 44 -3.63 -27.19 -26.77
N LEU A 45 -2.95 -26.41 -25.95
CA LEU A 45 -1.53 -26.55 -25.71
C LEU A 45 -1.26 -27.55 -24.57
N PRO A 46 -0.22 -28.40 -24.70
CA PRO A 46 0.27 -29.15 -23.56
C PRO A 46 0.92 -28.19 -22.55
N LEU A 47 0.98 -28.63 -21.29
CA LEU A 47 1.81 -27.95 -20.30
C LEU A 47 3.29 -28.12 -20.66
N THR A 48 4.05 -27.04 -20.55
CA THR A 48 5.48 -27.01 -20.81
C THR A 48 6.24 -26.27 -19.69
N ASP A 49 7.50 -26.63 -19.51
CA ASP A 49 8.39 -25.97 -18.56
C ASP A 49 9.08 -24.79 -19.24
N CYS A 50 8.85 -23.57 -18.74
CA CYS A 50 9.40 -22.37 -19.37
C CYS A 50 10.83 -22.07 -18.90
N PRO A 51 11.79 -21.86 -19.82
CA PRO A 51 13.16 -21.51 -19.46
C PRO A 51 13.28 -20.01 -19.19
N ARG A 52 12.86 -19.54 -18.00
CA ARG A 52 13.29 -18.26 -17.37
C ARG A 52 12.62 -18.03 -16.01
N GLY A 53 13.43 -17.92 -14.95
CA GLY A 53 13.03 -17.51 -13.60
C GLY A 53 13.54 -18.47 -12.52
N SER A 54 14.17 -17.94 -11.48
CA SER A 54 14.90 -18.64 -10.41
C SER A 54 14.08 -19.55 -9.48
N ASN A 55 12.85 -19.92 -9.85
CA ASN A 55 12.03 -20.90 -9.15
C ASN A 55 11.78 -22.07 -10.11
N GLY A 56 12.35 -23.23 -9.79
CA GLY A 56 12.26 -24.43 -10.61
C GLY A 56 10.85 -24.70 -11.14
N ALA A 57 10.80 -25.04 -12.43
CA ALA A 57 9.70 -25.63 -13.20
C ALA A 57 8.28 -25.48 -12.62
N LYS A 58 7.44 -24.67 -13.27
CA LYS A 58 5.99 -24.82 -13.20
C LYS A 58 5.43 -24.94 -14.62
N ASN A 59 4.44 -25.79 -14.75
CA ASN A 59 3.73 -26.14 -15.98
C ASN A 59 2.94 -24.95 -16.53
N TYR A 60 3.32 -24.39 -17.68
CA TYR A 60 2.58 -23.32 -18.37
C TYR A 60 2.04 -23.79 -19.73
N TYR A 61 0.93 -23.20 -20.19
CA TYR A 61 0.44 -23.41 -21.56
C TYR A 61 1.15 -22.51 -22.59
N LEU A 62 1.59 -21.33 -22.15
CA LEU A 62 2.35 -20.36 -22.95
C LEU A 62 3.55 -19.92 -22.12
N CYS A 63 4.71 -19.75 -22.73
CA CYS A 63 5.91 -19.25 -22.07
C CYS A 63 6.16 -17.78 -22.36
N PRO A 64 6.79 -17.03 -21.45
CA PRO A 64 7.29 -15.70 -21.77
C PRO A 64 8.22 -15.74 -23.00
N GLY A 65 7.90 -14.98 -24.03
CA GLY A 65 8.58 -14.97 -25.33
C GLY A 65 7.88 -15.77 -26.44
N ASP A 66 6.83 -16.53 -26.12
CA ASP A 66 6.00 -17.21 -27.11
C ASP A 66 5.29 -16.20 -28.01
N ILE A 67 5.20 -16.55 -29.30
CA ILE A 67 4.56 -15.72 -30.32
C ILE A 67 3.16 -16.29 -30.57
N VAL A 68 2.12 -15.54 -30.20
CA VAL A 68 0.74 -15.91 -30.49
C VAL A 68 0.22 -15.09 -31.66
N VAL A 69 -0.39 -15.78 -32.61
CA VAL A 69 -0.92 -15.22 -33.85
C VAL A 69 -2.36 -15.66 -34.00
N THR A 70 -3.25 -14.75 -34.38
CA THR A 70 -4.59 -15.12 -34.84
C THR A 70 -4.63 -15.19 -36.37
N ASP A 71 -5.45 -16.04 -36.96
CA ASP A 71 -5.76 -16.01 -38.39
C ASP A 71 -7.26 -16.23 -38.55
N GLY A 72 -7.94 -15.21 -39.03
CA GLY A 72 -9.38 -15.06 -39.09
C GLY A 72 -9.96 -15.63 -40.36
N ALA A 73 -9.15 -15.81 -41.41
CA ALA A 73 -9.53 -16.66 -42.55
C ALA A 73 -9.52 -18.12 -42.11
N ALA A 74 -8.46 -18.53 -41.41
CA ALA A 74 -8.36 -19.86 -40.80
C ALA A 74 -9.28 -20.03 -39.58
N SER A 75 -9.88 -18.92 -39.10
CA SER A 75 -10.73 -18.86 -37.92
C SER A 75 -10.10 -19.50 -36.68
N GLY A 76 -8.86 -19.12 -36.39
CA GLY A 76 -8.07 -19.72 -35.33
C GLY A 76 -7.05 -18.81 -34.67
N ILE A 77 -6.46 -19.35 -33.61
CA ILE A 77 -5.31 -18.80 -32.90
C ILE A 77 -4.24 -19.87 -32.84
N PHE A 78 -3.00 -19.49 -33.13
CA PHE A 78 -1.86 -20.38 -33.34
C PHE A 78 -0.67 -19.88 -32.52
N LEU A 79 0.04 -20.82 -31.92
CA LEU A 79 1.35 -20.61 -31.33
C LEU A 79 2.40 -20.77 -32.42
N VAL A 80 3.26 -19.78 -32.60
CA VAL A 80 4.41 -19.83 -33.50
C VAL A 80 5.67 -20.02 -32.69
N ASP A 81 6.36 -21.13 -32.93
CA ASP A 81 7.65 -21.39 -32.30
C ASP A 81 8.70 -20.37 -32.82
N PRO A 82 9.32 -19.58 -31.93
CA PRO A 82 10.18 -18.48 -32.33
C PRO A 82 11.52 -18.89 -32.95
N ILE A 83 11.84 -20.19 -32.98
CA ILE A 83 13.10 -20.77 -33.47
C ILE A 83 12.87 -21.55 -34.76
N SER A 84 11.91 -22.47 -34.75
CA SER A 84 11.58 -23.37 -35.86
C SER A 84 10.49 -22.84 -36.79
N GLY A 85 9.75 -21.80 -36.39
CA GLY A 85 8.66 -21.26 -37.17
C GLY A 85 7.43 -22.16 -37.24
N ASN A 86 7.44 -23.29 -36.53
CA ASN A 86 6.35 -24.25 -36.51
C ASN A 86 5.10 -23.65 -35.87
N GLN A 87 3.94 -23.99 -36.43
CA GLN A 87 2.65 -23.49 -36.00
C GLN A 87 1.90 -24.60 -35.25
N THR A 88 1.46 -24.30 -34.03
CA THR A 88 0.61 -25.19 -33.22
C THR A 88 -0.76 -24.55 -33.02
N PRO A 89 -1.87 -25.16 -33.45
CA PRO A 89 -3.20 -24.62 -33.22
C PRO A 89 -3.51 -24.61 -31.72
N ILE A 90 -3.89 -23.44 -31.21
CA ILE A 90 -4.39 -23.26 -29.84
C ILE A 90 -5.90 -23.43 -29.82
N SER A 91 -6.60 -22.82 -30.78
CA SER A 91 -8.04 -22.91 -30.97
C SER A 91 -8.39 -22.67 -32.43
N THR A 92 -9.33 -23.43 -32.98
CA THR A 92 -9.86 -23.25 -34.33
C THR A 92 -11.38 -23.36 -34.34
N ALA A 93 -12.01 -23.37 -35.51
CA ALA A 93 -13.43 -23.67 -35.67
C ALA A 93 -13.85 -25.04 -35.07
N VAL A 94 -12.92 -25.97 -34.80
CA VAL A 94 -13.23 -27.24 -34.12
C VAL A 94 -13.61 -27.02 -32.66
N ASN A 95 -13.05 -26.00 -32.01
CA ASN A 95 -13.35 -25.62 -30.64
C ASN A 95 -14.56 -24.66 -30.55
N ALA A 96 -15.23 -24.39 -31.68
CA ALA A 96 -16.35 -23.48 -31.75
C ALA A 96 -17.49 -23.94 -30.82
N PRO A 97 -18.03 -23.05 -29.96
CA PRO A 97 -19.16 -23.40 -29.14
C PRO A 97 -20.40 -23.61 -30.00
N THR A 98 -21.30 -24.44 -29.50
CA THR A 98 -22.63 -24.59 -30.07
C THR A 98 -23.57 -23.63 -29.38
N ILE A 99 -24.14 -22.68 -30.12
CA ILE A 99 -25.13 -21.72 -29.60
C ILE A 99 -26.48 -22.08 -30.20
N ASN A 100 -27.47 -22.37 -29.35
CA ASN A 100 -28.80 -22.83 -29.77
C ASN A 100 -28.79 -24.05 -30.72
N GLY A 101 -27.87 -24.98 -30.50
CA GLY A 101 -27.74 -26.18 -31.33
C GLY A 101 -26.98 -25.98 -32.65
N VAL A 102 -26.51 -24.77 -32.95
CA VAL A 102 -25.73 -24.45 -34.16
C VAL A 102 -24.27 -24.16 -33.79
N PRO A 103 -23.28 -24.81 -34.41
CA PRO A 103 -21.87 -24.43 -34.25
C PRO A 103 -21.65 -22.99 -34.73
N VAL A 104 -21.10 -22.15 -33.87
CA VAL A 104 -20.81 -20.75 -34.19
C VAL A 104 -19.30 -20.54 -34.18
N ASN A 105 -18.74 -20.26 -35.35
CA ASN A 105 -17.32 -20.01 -35.49
C ASN A 105 -16.97 -18.60 -34.98
N LEU A 106 -16.72 -18.47 -33.67
CA LEU A 106 -16.51 -17.17 -33.04
C LEU A 106 -15.23 -16.49 -33.52
N LEU A 107 -14.19 -17.24 -33.86
CA LEU A 107 -12.90 -16.70 -34.33
C LEU A 107 -12.89 -16.33 -35.81
N GLN A 108 -14.02 -16.47 -36.52
CA GLN A 108 -14.15 -16.00 -37.89
C GLN A 108 -13.92 -14.48 -37.94
N GLN A 109 -12.95 -14.05 -38.76
CA GLN A 109 -12.51 -12.65 -38.85
C GLN A 109 -12.06 -12.04 -37.49
N ALA A 110 -11.41 -12.84 -36.64
CA ALA A 110 -10.66 -12.28 -35.52
C ALA A 110 -9.55 -11.35 -36.05
N ALA A 111 -9.49 -10.08 -35.63
CA ALA A 111 -8.56 -9.09 -36.19
C ALA A 111 -7.24 -8.96 -35.40
N SER A 112 -7.30 -9.20 -34.09
CA SER A 112 -6.18 -8.95 -33.17
C SER A 112 -6.30 -9.87 -31.95
N VAL A 113 -5.16 -10.17 -31.30
CA VAL A 113 -5.10 -11.00 -30.09
C VAL A 113 -4.20 -10.35 -29.05
N THR A 114 -4.56 -10.52 -27.77
CA THR A 114 -3.70 -10.20 -26.62
C THR A 114 -3.82 -11.27 -25.54
N ILE A 115 -3.02 -11.15 -24.48
CA ILE A 115 -3.02 -12.09 -23.35
C ILE A 115 -3.66 -11.41 -22.14
N GLU A 116 -4.67 -12.06 -21.57
CA GLU A 116 -5.38 -11.62 -20.38
C GLU A 116 -4.46 -11.72 -19.14
N PRO A 117 -4.20 -10.60 -18.44
CA PRO A 117 -3.35 -10.61 -17.25
C PRO A 117 -3.96 -11.45 -16.13
N GLY A 118 -3.10 -12.23 -15.47
CA GLY A 118 -3.47 -13.06 -14.31
C GLY A 118 -4.13 -14.39 -14.65
N THR A 119 -4.83 -14.52 -15.78
CA THR A 119 -5.38 -15.82 -16.23
C THR A 119 -4.53 -16.51 -17.27
N GLY A 120 -3.73 -15.76 -18.03
CA GLY A 120 -2.97 -16.25 -19.19
C GLY A 120 -3.86 -16.79 -20.33
N LYS A 121 -5.16 -16.49 -20.31
CA LYS A 121 -6.07 -16.75 -21.43
C LYS A 121 -5.81 -15.76 -22.55
N LEU A 122 -6.22 -16.11 -23.76
CA LEU A 122 -6.07 -15.25 -24.94
C LEU A 122 -7.36 -14.46 -25.14
N LEU A 123 -7.25 -13.20 -25.54
CA LEU A 123 -8.38 -12.34 -25.88
C LEU A 123 -8.26 -11.97 -27.35
N ALA A 124 -9.19 -12.43 -28.17
CA ALA A 124 -9.28 -12.08 -29.57
C ALA A 124 -10.39 -11.05 -29.80
N ALA A 125 -10.08 -9.99 -30.54
CA ALA A 125 -11.09 -9.07 -31.03
C ALA A 125 -11.68 -9.61 -32.33
N GLY A 126 -12.92 -10.09 -32.27
CA GLY A 126 -13.69 -10.62 -33.38
C GLY A 126 -14.57 -9.57 -34.03
N ARG A 127 -14.38 -9.33 -35.33
CA ARG A 127 -15.18 -8.40 -36.13
C ARG A 127 -16.68 -8.71 -36.12
N THR A 128 -17.04 -9.99 -35.97
CA THR A 128 -18.43 -10.45 -36.01
C THR A 128 -19.07 -10.65 -34.62
N TYR A 129 -18.27 -11.04 -33.61
CA TYR A 129 -18.80 -11.53 -32.33
C TYR A 129 -18.33 -10.74 -31.10
N GLY A 130 -17.50 -9.70 -31.28
CA GLY A 130 -16.99 -8.90 -30.18
C GLY A 130 -15.70 -9.49 -29.60
N ILE A 131 -15.54 -9.44 -28.28
CA ILE A 131 -14.32 -9.92 -27.62
C ILE A 131 -14.49 -11.37 -27.20
N ILE A 132 -13.60 -12.22 -27.69
CA ILE A 132 -13.64 -13.67 -27.51
C ILE A 132 -12.45 -14.05 -26.63
N ARG A 133 -12.75 -14.68 -25.51
CA ARG A 133 -11.74 -15.26 -24.63
C ARG A 133 -11.51 -16.72 -25.03
N VAL A 134 -10.25 -17.09 -25.18
CA VAL A 134 -9.82 -18.45 -25.54
C VAL A 134 -8.95 -19.03 -24.44
N ASN A 135 -9.29 -20.23 -23.99
CA ASN A 135 -8.49 -20.97 -23.02
C ASN A 135 -7.38 -21.75 -23.73
N PRO A 136 -6.08 -21.45 -23.50
CA PRO A 136 -5.00 -22.15 -24.20
C PRO A 136 -4.90 -23.64 -23.81
N LYS A 137 -5.50 -24.06 -22.69
CA LYS A 137 -5.51 -25.46 -22.25
C LYS A 137 -6.23 -26.41 -23.21
N ASP A 138 -7.38 -25.99 -23.72
CA ASP A 138 -8.34 -26.84 -24.44
C ASP A 138 -8.98 -26.14 -25.64
N GLY A 139 -8.51 -24.93 -25.95
CA GLY A 139 -8.96 -24.10 -27.04
C GLY A 139 -10.41 -23.61 -26.90
N SER A 140 -11.06 -23.83 -25.74
CA SER A 140 -12.45 -23.43 -25.56
C SER A 140 -12.63 -21.91 -25.70
N GLN A 141 -13.72 -21.52 -26.35
CA GLN A 141 -14.02 -20.14 -26.71
C GLN A 141 -15.23 -19.64 -25.92
N GLU A 142 -15.11 -18.46 -25.33
CA GLU A 142 -16.15 -17.77 -24.58
C GLU A 142 -16.30 -16.35 -25.13
N VAL A 143 -17.54 -15.90 -25.39
CA VAL A 143 -17.76 -14.48 -25.73
C VAL A 143 -17.75 -13.66 -24.44
N LEU A 144 -16.69 -12.89 -24.25
CA LEU A 144 -16.51 -12.02 -23.08
C LEU A 144 -17.39 -10.77 -23.17
N LEU A 145 -17.40 -10.14 -24.34
CA LEU A 145 -18.23 -8.97 -24.60
C LEU A 145 -18.83 -9.08 -26.00
N LYS A 146 -20.16 -9.21 -26.06
CA LYS A 146 -20.90 -9.41 -27.32
C LYS A 146 -20.91 -8.13 -28.16
N GLY A 147 -20.64 -8.26 -29.45
CA GLY A 147 -20.60 -7.14 -30.40
C GLY A 147 -20.72 -7.61 -31.86
N GLY A 148 -21.12 -6.72 -32.79
CA GLY A 148 -21.18 -7.00 -34.23
C GLY A 148 -22.58 -7.21 -34.83
N SER A 149 -22.70 -7.11 -36.16
CA SER A 149 -23.97 -7.08 -36.91
C SER A 149 -24.71 -8.43 -37.04
N GLY A 150 -24.16 -9.52 -36.48
CA GLY A 150 -24.65 -10.89 -36.66
C GLY A 150 -25.78 -11.35 -35.72
N TRP A 151 -26.18 -10.56 -34.71
CA TRP A 151 -27.18 -10.99 -33.71
C TRP A 151 -28.32 -9.98 -33.54
N GLY A 152 -29.52 -10.38 -33.96
CA GLY A 152 -30.72 -9.54 -34.04
C GLY A 152 -31.49 -9.24 -32.73
N THR A 153 -30.83 -9.10 -31.57
CA THR A 153 -31.49 -8.58 -30.34
C THR A 153 -30.49 -7.82 -29.44
N GLY A 154 -30.99 -6.79 -28.73
CA GLY A 154 -30.25 -5.72 -28.06
C GLY A 154 -29.08 -6.13 -27.16
N PHE A 155 -27.96 -5.44 -27.40
CA PHE A 155 -26.64 -5.62 -26.79
C PHE A 155 -26.54 -5.02 -25.37
N PRO A 156 -25.56 -5.44 -24.55
CA PRO A 156 -25.19 -4.68 -23.36
C PRO A 156 -24.77 -3.27 -23.77
N THR A 157 -25.38 -2.28 -23.14
CA THR A 157 -25.22 -0.88 -23.50
C THR A 157 -23.90 -0.36 -22.98
N ILE A 158 -23.01 0.11 -23.87
CA ILE A 158 -21.78 0.76 -23.44
C ILE A 158 -22.12 2.21 -23.11
N VAL A 159 -21.74 2.66 -21.91
CA VAL A 159 -21.92 4.05 -21.50
C VAL A 159 -20.78 4.87 -22.10
N ASP A 160 -21.12 5.87 -22.91
CA ASP A 160 -20.18 6.91 -23.30
C ASP A 160 -20.03 7.90 -22.14
N SER A 161 -18.90 7.86 -21.45
CA SER A 161 -18.60 8.77 -20.33
C SER A 161 -18.44 10.23 -20.76
N ALA A 162 -18.16 10.51 -22.04
CA ALA A 162 -18.00 11.86 -22.57
C ALA A 162 -19.33 12.49 -23.01
N HIS A 163 -20.33 11.68 -23.39
CA HIS A 163 -21.59 12.18 -23.95
C HIS A 163 -22.85 11.76 -23.19
N ASN A 164 -22.73 11.01 -22.08
CA ASN A 164 -23.85 10.57 -21.23
C ASN A 164 -25.00 9.85 -21.97
N ASN A 165 -24.72 9.29 -23.16
CA ASN A 165 -25.71 8.63 -24.00
C ASN A 165 -25.59 7.10 -23.87
N VAL A 166 -26.73 6.45 -23.59
CA VAL A 166 -26.83 5.03 -23.22
C VAL A 166 -27.35 4.24 -24.42
N THR A 167 -26.55 4.02 -25.48
CA THR A 167 -27.03 3.22 -26.64
C THR A 167 -25.98 2.48 -27.48
N GLU A 168 -24.67 2.51 -27.19
CA GLU A 168 -23.68 2.07 -28.19
C GLU A 168 -23.14 0.64 -28.00
N SER A 169 -22.95 -0.07 -29.11
CA SER A 169 -22.38 -1.43 -29.18
C SER A 169 -21.16 -1.43 -30.10
N PHE A 170 -20.35 -2.50 -30.08
CA PHE A 170 -19.31 -2.67 -31.08
C PHE A 170 -19.90 -2.75 -32.49
N ILE A 171 -19.25 -2.09 -33.43
CA ILE A 171 -19.60 -2.11 -34.85
C ILE A 171 -18.70 -3.11 -35.57
N TYR A 172 -17.39 -2.94 -35.43
CA TYR A 172 -16.35 -3.72 -36.06
C TYR A 172 -15.02 -3.65 -35.26
N PRO A 173 -14.88 -4.45 -34.18
CA PRO A 173 -13.66 -4.49 -33.36
C PRO A 173 -12.38 -4.75 -34.16
N GLY A 174 -11.33 -3.99 -33.88
CA GLY A 174 -10.00 -4.09 -34.50
C GLY A 174 -8.93 -4.53 -33.52
N GLY A 175 -7.87 -3.73 -33.37
CA GLY A 175 -6.78 -3.91 -32.41
C GLY A 175 -7.24 -4.02 -30.97
N ILE A 176 -6.61 -4.94 -30.23
CA ILE A 176 -6.82 -5.16 -28.80
C ILE A 176 -5.48 -5.11 -28.06
N THR A 177 -5.44 -4.37 -26.95
CA THR A 177 -4.26 -4.32 -26.07
C THR A 177 -4.67 -4.29 -24.60
N ILE A 178 -3.69 -4.50 -23.73
CA ILE A 178 -3.86 -4.39 -22.27
C ILE A 178 -3.19 -3.10 -21.81
N ASP A 179 -3.90 -2.30 -21.03
CA ASP A 179 -3.32 -1.20 -20.28
C ASP A 179 -2.46 -1.77 -19.13
N PRO A 180 -1.14 -1.56 -19.12
CA PRO A 180 -0.26 -2.11 -18.10
C PRO A 180 -0.47 -1.48 -16.72
N VAL A 181 -1.10 -0.31 -16.62
CA VAL A 181 -1.31 0.43 -15.36
C VAL A 181 -2.42 -0.21 -14.52
N ASP A 182 -3.52 -0.64 -15.16
CA ASP A 182 -4.71 -1.14 -14.45
C ASP A 182 -5.24 -2.49 -14.96
N SER A 183 -4.55 -3.11 -15.93
CA SER A 183 -4.96 -4.36 -16.58
C SER A 183 -6.31 -4.29 -17.31
N SER A 184 -6.79 -3.10 -17.66
CA SER A 184 -7.98 -2.94 -18.50
C SER A 184 -7.71 -3.35 -19.95
N ILE A 185 -8.75 -3.81 -20.65
CA ILE A 185 -8.67 -4.09 -22.09
C ILE A 185 -9.00 -2.81 -22.83
N LEU A 186 -8.18 -2.46 -23.81
CA LEU A 186 -8.46 -1.39 -24.77
C LEU A 186 -8.67 -2.00 -26.16
N VAL A 187 -9.74 -1.55 -26.82
CA VAL A 187 -10.16 -2.08 -28.13
C VAL A 187 -10.44 -0.92 -29.07
N THR A 188 -9.88 -0.96 -30.28
CA THR A 188 -10.34 -0.09 -31.38
C THR A 188 -11.63 -0.65 -31.96
N ASP A 189 -12.58 0.21 -32.29
CA ASP A 189 -13.80 -0.17 -33.00
C ASP A 189 -13.87 0.63 -34.30
N THR A 190 -13.68 -0.09 -35.40
CA THR A 190 -13.65 0.49 -36.74
C THR A 190 -15.08 0.89 -37.08
N GLY A 191 -15.31 2.18 -37.36
CA GLY A 191 -16.65 2.69 -37.68
C GLY A 191 -17.21 2.19 -39.01
N ILE A 192 -16.44 1.43 -39.81
CA ILE A 192 -16.82 0.99 -41.16
C ILE A 192 -17.79 -0.20 -41.09
N ARG A 193 -18.89 -0.10 -41.83
CA ARG A 193 -19.81 -1.22 -42.07
C ARG A 193 -19.51 -1.89 -43.40
N LEU A 194 -18.62 -2.90 -43.39
CA LEU A 194 -18.18 -3.59 -44.61
C LEU A 194 -19.31 -4.30 -45.38
N ASN A 195 -20.41 -4.62 -44.72
CA ASN A 195 -21.60 -5.19 -45.35
C ASN A 195 -22.51 -4.14 -46.02
N GLN A 196 -22.16 -2.86 -45.95
CA GLN A 196 -22.93 -1.73 -46.47
C GLN A 196 -22.08 -0.86 -47.41
N CYS A 197 -21.22 -1.49 -48.21
CA CYS A 197 -20.44 -0.82 -49.25
C CYS A 197 -21.16 -0.90 -50.60
N THR A 198 -21.23 0.22 -51.32
CA THR A 198 -21.70 0.22 -52.72
C THR A 198 -20.70 -0.47 -53.65
N ASN A 199 -19.41 -0.47 -53.30
CA ASN A 199 -18.38 -1.27 -53.94
C ASN A 199 -17.62 -2.11 -52.86
N PRO A 200 -17.74 -3.45 -52.85
CA PRO A 200 -17.08 -4.31 -51.86
C PRO A 200 -15.54 -4.25 -51.88
N SER A 201 -14.95 -3.74 -52.96
CA SER A 201 -13.50 -3.60 -53.11
C SER A 201 -12.99 -2.20 -52.79
N ASP A 202 -13.86 -1.28 -52.40
CA ASP A 202 -13.52 0.10 -52.03
C ASP A 202 -14.20 0.49 -50.71
N VAL A 203 -13.42 0.44 -49.62
CA VAL A 203 -13.89 0.73 -48.26
C VAL A 203 -14.38 2.16 -48.07
N THR A 204 -14.01 3.10 -48.95
CA THR A 204 -14.49 4.49 -48.89
C THR A 204 -15.93 4.64 -49.33
N THR A 205 -16.48 3.62 -50.01
CA THR A 205 -17.88 3.56 -50.43
C THR A 205 -18.80 2.97 -49.37
N CYS A 206 -18.25 2.51 -48.25
CA CYS A 206 -19.01 1.95 -47.14
C CYS A 206 -19.67 3.03 -46.29
N VAL A 207 -20.84 2.71 -45.72
CA VAL A 207 -21.41 3.50 -44.63
C VAL A 207 -20.45 3.43 -43.42
N SER A 208 -20.11 4.58 -42.86
CA SER A 208 -19.25 4.68 -41.67
C SER A 208 -19.92 5.44 -40.54
N ASP A 209 -19.87 4.85 -39.35
CA ASP A 209 -20.10 5.52 -38.07
C ASP A 209 -18.79 6.16 -37.57
N PRO A 210 -18.83 7.07 -36.58
CA PRO A 210 -17.60 7.57 -35.97
C PRO A 210 -16.83 6.43 -35.28
N GLY A 211 -15.57 6.25 -35.64
CA GLY A 211 -14.65 5.31 -34.98
C GLY A 211 -14.48 5.63 -33.50
N LYS A 212 -14.19 4.61 -32.69
CA LYS A 212 -14.09 4.78 -31.23
C LYS A 212 -13.08 3.84 -30.59
N ILE A 213 -12.67 4.22 -29.38
CA ILE A 213 -11.87 3.40 -28.48
C ILE A 213 -12.72 3.02 -27.28
N ILE A 214 -12.76 1.72 -27.00
CA ILE A 214 -13.53 1.15 -25.90
C ILE A 214 -12.56 0.62 -24.86
N ARG A 215 -12.77 1.01 -23.61
CA ARG A 215 -12.06 0.50 -22.44
C ARG A 215 -12.96 -0.43 -21.66
N ILE A 216 -12.47 -1.62 -21.34
CA ILE A 216 -13.15 -2.62 -20.51
C ILE A 216 -12.37 -2.71 -19.20
N THR A 217 -12.93 -2.15 -18.14
CA THR A 217 -12.28 -2.04 -16.84
C THR A 217 -12.36 -3.35 -16.08
N LYS A 218 -11.22 -3.76 -15.51
CA LYS A 218 -11.15 -4.92 -14.63
C LYS A 218 -11.96 -4.65 -13.36
N GLY A 219 -12.80 -5.61 -13.00
CA GLY A 219 -13.63 -5.51 -11.80
C GLY A 219 -12.94 -5.88 -10.51
N GLN A 220 -13.47 -5.34 -9.41
CA GLN A 220 -13.12 -5.79 -8.06
C GLN A 220 -13.62 -7.24 -7.90
N GLY A 221 -12.67 -8.18 -7.88
CA GLY A 221 -12.93 -9.62 -7.80
C GLY A 221 -11.60 -10.38 -7.71
N SER A 222 -11.61 -11.56 -7.08
CA SER A 222 -10.40 -12.31 -6.68
C SER A 222 -9.78 -13.17 -7.79
N GLY A 223 -9.89 -12.79 -9.06
CA GLY A 223 -9.27 -13.54 -10.16
C GLY A 223 -8.99 -12.64 -11.37
N GLY A 224 -7.96 -12.98 -12.15
CA GLY A 224 -7.83 -12.41 -13.50
C GLY A 224 -9.10 -12.65 -14.32
N GLY A 225 -9.41 -11.75 -15.25
CA GLY A 225 -10.51 -11.93 -16.20
C GLY A 225 -11.93 -11.62 -15.70
N VAL A 226 -12.11 -10.99 -14.54
CA VAL A 226 -13.40 -10.37 -14.18
C VAL A 226 -13.41 -8.91 -14.64
N TYR A 227 -14.39 -8.54 -15.46
CA TYR A 227 -14.58 -7.18 -15.97
C TYR A 227 -15.94 -6.65 -15.52
N ASN A 228 -15.96 -5.45 -14.92
CA ASN A 228 -17.18 -4.87 -14.33
C ASN A 228 -17.56 -3.49 -14.90
N GLY A 229 -16.81 -3.00 -15.87
CA GLY A 229 -17.06 -1.70 -16.50
C GLY A 229 -16.72 -1.74 -17.98
N THR A 230 -17.48 -1.00 -18.78
CA THR A 230 -17.19 -0.77 -20.19
C THR A 230 -17.54 0.66 -20.54
N ALA A 231 -16.58 1.39 -21.10
CA ALA A 231 -16.73 2.80 -21.43
C ALA A 231 -16.17 3.12 -22.81
N VAL A 232 -16.85 3.99 -23.56
CA VAL A 232 -16.24 4.64 -24.73
C VAL A 232 -15.34 5.77 -24.21
N VAL A 233 -14.03 5.64 -24.41
CA VAL A 233 -13.04 6.62 -23.90
C VAL A 233 -12.68 7.69 -24.93
N ALA A 234 -12.86 7.40 -26.22
CA ALA A 234 -12.74 8.38 -27.30
C ALA A 234 -13.63 7.97 -28.48
N LYS A 235 -14.24 8.93 -29.15
CA LYS A 235 -15.11 8.70 -30.32
C LYS A 235 -15.06 9.87 -31.30
N GLY A 236 -15.05 9.57 -32.59
CA GLY A 236 -15.12 10.57 -33.66
C GLY A 236 -13.96 11.56 -33.60
N VAL A 237 -14.22 12.81 -34.02
CA VAL A 237 -13.24 13.90 -34.14
C VAL A 237 -12.13 13.51 -35.13
N LEU A 238 -10.99 13.01 -34.65
CA LEU A 238 -9.91 12.50 -35.49
C LEU A 238 -10.07 11.01 -35.79
N LEU A 239 -10.70 10.26 -34.87
CA LEU A 239 -10.98 8.83 -35.02
C LEU A 239 -12.09 8.62 -36.05
N SER A 240 -11.69 8.16 -37.23
CA SER A 240 -12.58 7.78 -38.32
C SER A 240 -12.60 6.26 -38.45
N ASN A 241 -11.45 5.65 -38.78
CA ASN A 241 -11.31 4.21 -38.97
C ASN A 241 -10.09 3.69 -38.19
N PRO A 242 -10.17 3.64 -36.85
CA PRO A 242 -9.07 3.17 -36.02
C PRO A 242 -8.82 1.68 -36.25
N PHE A 243 -7.56 1.30 -36.46
CA PHE A 243 -7.16 -0.06 -36.81
C PHE A 243 -6.48 -0.75 -35.62
N ASP A 244 -5.26 -0.35 -35.25
CA ASP A 244 -4.48 -0.97 -34.17
C ASP A 244 -4.17 0.04 -33.04
N ILE A 245 -3.78 -0.47 -31.88
CA ILE A 245 -3.65 0.31 -30.64
C ILE A 245 -2.45 -0.13 -29.79
N THR A 246 -1.72 0.85 -29.28
CA THR A 246 -0.67 0.65 -28.27
C THR A 246 -0.74 1.72 -27.19
N VAL A 247 -0.11 1.46 -26.05
CA VAL A 247 -0.19 2.31 -24.85
C VAL A 247 1.20 2.63 -24.32
N ASP A 248 1.35 3.84 -23.80
CA ASP A 248 2.52 4.22 -23.00
C ASP A 248 2.22 3.99 -21.52
N GLY A 249 2.81 2.93 -20.96
CA GLY A 249 2.68 2.56 -19.55
C GLY A 249 3.47 3.45 -18.58
N ASN A 250 4.31 4.37 -19.06
CA ASN A 250 5.36 4.99 -18.22
C ASN A 250 4.99 6.35 -17.61
N ASN A 251 3.76 6.85 -17.78
CA ASN A 251 3.39 8.23 -17.39
C ASN A 251 2.69 8.38 -16.02
N GLY A 252 2.66 7.33 -15.18
CA GLY A 252 2.05 7.39 -13.84
C GLY A 252 0.64 6.79 -13.78
N ALA A 253 -0.35 7.53 -13.27
CA ALA A 253 -1.66 7.00 -12.87
C ALA A 253 -2.59 6.55 -14.03
N ALA A 254 -2.29 6.90 -15.29
CA ALA A 254 -3.05 6.48 -16.46
C ALA A 254 -2.16 6.43 -17.72
N SER A 255 -2.45 5.51 -18.65
CA SER A 255 -1.70 5.34 -19.88
C SER A 255 -2.21 6.21 -21.03
N ASN A 256 -1.29 6.91 -21.69
CA ASN A 256 -1.56 7.56 -22.98
C ASN A 256 -1.72 6.50 -24.07
N ILE A 257 -2.57 6.79 -25.05
CA ILE A 257 -2.94 5.82 -26.09
C ILE A 257 -2.50 6.33 -27.46
N TYR A 258 -1.91 5.44 -28.26
CA TYR A 258 -1.57 5.68 -29.65
C TYR A 258 -2.37 4.73 -30.53
N VAL A 259 -3.09 5.29 -31.49
CA VAL A 259 -4.03 4.54 -32.34
C VAL A 259 -3.70 4.80 -33.79
N THR A 260 -3.51 3.77 -34.59
CA THR A 260 -3.46 3.94 -36.05
C THR A 260 -4.86 4.12 -36.59
N ASP A 261 -5.04 5.07 -37.50
CA ASP A 261 -6.33 5.32 -38.13
C ASP A 261 -6.16 5.42 -39.64
N MET A 262 -6.90 4.58 -40.36
CA MET A 262 -6.77 4.46 -41.82
C MET A 262 -7.28 5.69 -42.58
N SER A 263 -8.09 6.53 -41.96
CA SER A 263 -8.77 7.63 -42.67
C SER A 263 -8.98 8.89 -41.84
N ALA A 264 -8.15 9.09 -40.81
CA ALA A 264 -8.29 10.21 -39.90
C ALA A 264 -8.45 11.55 -40.63
N LYS A 265 -9.35 12.39 -40.11
CA LYS A 265 -9.67 13.70 -40.68
C LYS A 265 -8.71 14.76 -40.13
N LEU A 266 -7.53 14.86 -40.74
CA LEU A 266 -6.40 15.65 -40.22
C LEU A 266 -6.41 17.15 -40.61
N GLY A 267 -7.49 17.69 -41.21
CA GLY A 267 -7.72 19.14 -41.34
C GLY A 267 -8.33 19.66 -42.66
N GLY A 268 -9.67 19.81 -42.70
CA GLY A 268 -10.42 20.56 -43.74
C GLY A 268 -10.87 19.77 -44.98
N GLU A 269 -11.91 20.24 -45.70
CA GLU A 269 -12.53 19.54 -46.85
C GLU A 269 -11.57 19.22 -48.01
N ALA A 270 -10.42 19.90 -48.09
CA ALA A 270 -9.36 19.66 -49.07
C ALA A 270 -8.38 18.53 -48.69
N ALA A 271 -8.44 18.02 -47.44
CA ALA A 271 -7.54 17.01 -46.89
C ALA A 271 -8.27 15.68 -46.63
N ARG A 272 -8.94 15.14 -47.67
CA ARG A 272 -9.59 13.83 -47.56
C ARG A 272 -8.55 12.71 -47.55
N GLY A 273 -8.49 11.99 -46.43
CA GLY A 273 -8.14 10.55 -46.39
C GLY A 273 -6.67 10.20 -46.57
N MET A 274 -5.85 10.47 -45.56
CA MET A 274 -4.47 9.98 -45.51
C MET A 274 -4.11 9.61 -44.07
N GLY A 275 -4.44 8.39 -43.67
CA GLY A 275 -4.36 7.88 -42.30
C GLY A 275 -3.14 8.31 -41.47
N GLY A 276 -3.30 8.25 -40.15
CA GLY A 276 -2.31 8.77 -39.21
C GLY A 276 -2.26 7.99 -37.91
N ILE A 277 -1.41 8.44 -37.00
CA ILE A 277 -1.43 7.97 -35.62
C ILE A 277 -2.07 9.07 -34.79
N ILE A 278 -3.13 8.71 -34.08
CA ILE A 278 -3.84 9.59 -33.15
C ILE A 278 -3.31 9.33 -31.74
N TYR A 279 -2.98 10.40 -31.04
CA TYR A 279 -2.60 10.37 -29.63
C TYR A 279 -3.78 10.79 -28.77
N LEU A 280 -4.08 10.01 -27.75
CA LEU A 280 -5.08 10.30 -26.72
C LEU A 280 -4.36 10.58 -25.41
N ASP A 281 -4.51 11.81 -24.92
CA ASP A 281 -3.87 12.28 -23.70
C ASP A 281 -4.68 11.87 -22.46
N ALA A 282 -4.23 10.88 -21.71
CA ALA A 282 -4.90 10.41 -20.50
C ALA A 282 -4.92 11.46 -19.37
N SER A 283 -4.01 12.45 -19.41
CA SER A 283 -3.92 13.52 -18.40
C SER A 283 -4.75 14.76 -18.73
N SER A 284 -5.29 14.83 -19.94
CA SER A 284 -6.10 15.97 -20.38
C SER A 284 -7.43 16.09 -19.60
N THR A 285 -8.06 17.27 -19.69
CA THR A 285 -9.38 17.52 -19.09
C THR A 285 -10.32 18.12 -20.15
N PRO A 286 -11.34 17.37 -20.62
CA PRO A 286 -11.67 15.98 -20.29
C PRO A 286 -10.58 14.99 -20.73
N ALA A 287 -10.46 13.86 -20.05
CA ALA A 287 -9.46 12.83 -20.34
C ALA A 287 -9.58 12.28 -21.77
N PHE A 288 -8.46 11.84 -22.33
CA PHE A 288 -8.31 11.29 -23.68
C PHE A 288 -8.60 12.29 -24.80
N ASN A 289 -8.25 13.57 -24.62
CA ASN A 289 -8.28 14.54 -25.69
C ASN A 289 -7.42 14.09 -26.89
N GLN A 290 -7.96 14.22 -28.10
CA GLN A 290 -7.37 13.66 -29.32
C GLN A 290 -6.43 14.68 -29.98
N SER A 291 -5.27 14.22 -30.43
CA SER A 291 -4.36 15.01 -31.25
C SER A 291 -3.70 14.16 -32.33
N VAL A 292 -3.25 14.83 -33.40
CA VAL A 292 -2.54 14.17 -34.49
C VAL A 292 -1.09 13.96 -34.07
N PHE A 293 -0.71 12.73 -33.75
CA PHE A 293 0.69 12.39 -33.45
C PHE A 293 1.51 12.24 -34.71
N PHE A 294 0.97 11.56 -35.71
CA PHE A 294 1.63 11.40 -37.00
C PHE A 294 0.63 11.54 -38.13
N SER A 295 1.00 12.26 -39.18
CA SER A 295 0.23 12.38 -40.42
C SER A 295 1.07 11.88 -41.58
N SER A 296 0.53 10.94 -42.34
CA SER A 296 1.14 10.51 -43.61
C SER A 296 1.19 11.64 -44.65
N TYR A 297 0.31 12.66 -44.56
CA TYR A 297 0.27 13.81 -45.47
C TYR A 297 1.41 14.79 -45.28
N ALA A 298 1.73 15.11 -44.02
CA ALA A 298 2.83 16.03 -43.72
C ALA A 298 4.18 15.53 -44.26
N GLN A 299 4.34 14.22 -44.46
CA GLN A 299 5.56 13.61 -45.00
C GLN A 299 5.64 13.69 -46.55
N ASN A 300 4.53 13.89 -47.25
CA ASN A 300 4.52 14.03 -48.71
C ASN A 300 3.38 14.94 -49.21
N PRO A 301 3.51 16.28 -49.03
CA PRO A 301 2.45 17.24 -49.32
C PRO A 301 2.14 17.43 -50.81
N THR A 302 2.96 16.86 -51.72
CA THR A 302 2.79 16.98 -53.18
C THR A 302 1.98 15.85 -53.83
N ALA A 303 1.51 14.88 -53.04
CA ALA A 303 0.61 13.81 -53.51
C ALA A 303 -0.78 14.38 -53.90
N THR A 304 -1.32 13.96 -55.04
CA THR A 304 -2.62 14.41 -55.59
C THR A 304 -3.76 13.40 -55.29
N PRO A 305 -4.78 13.77 -54.51
CA PRO A 305 -5.98 12.92 -54.30
C PRO A 305 -6.75 12.71 -55.62
N PRO A 306 -7.40 11.55 -55.90
CA PRO A 306 -7.54 10.34 -55.09
C PRO A 306 -6.69 9.15 -55.59
N THR A 307 -5.80 9.38 -56.58
CA THR A 307 -5.15 8.33 -57.37
C THR A 307 -3.64 8.22 -57.15
N SER A 308 -3.07 8.85 -56.12
CA SER A 308 -1.64 8.74 -55.83
C SER A 308 -1.36 8.25 -54.41
N GLY A 309 -1.19 6.93 -54.30
CA GLY A 309 -0.65 6.15 -53.18
C GLY A 309 0.15 6.89 -52.10
N THR A 310 -0.53 7.27 -51.02
CA THR A 310 0.06 7.63 -49.73
C THR A 310 -0.68 6.95 -48.56
N GLY A 311 0.10 6.55 -47.55
CA GLY A 311 -0.05 5.46 -46.57
C GLY A 311 -1.06 5.58 -45.46
N CYS A 312 -1.71 4.46 -45.17
CA CYS A 312 -2.44 4.25 -43.93
C CYS A 312 -1.51 3.46 -42.97
N PRO A 313 -1.12 4.02 -41.81
CA PRO A 313 -0.46 3.21 -40.80
C PRO A 313 -1.44 2.13 -40.33
N MET A 314 -0.94 0.91 -40.17
CA MET A 314 -1.76 -0.27 -39.84
C MET A 314 -1.40 -0.78 -38.46
N GLY A 315 -0.38 -1.64 -38.35
CA GLY A 315 0.09 -2.16 -37.08
C GLY A 315 0.82 -1.08 -36.29
N ILE A 316 0.69 -1.12 -34.96
CA ILE A 316 1.45 -0.23 -34.07
C ILE A 316 1.88 -0.94 -32.80
N THR A 317 3.10 -0.67 -32.37
CA THR A 317 3.59 -1.16 -31.08
C THR A 317 4.57 -0.17 -30.47
N MET A 318 4.77 -0.29 -29.17
CA MET A 318 5.67 0.56 -28.41
C MET A 318 6.74 -0.29 -27.73
N VAL A 319 8.00 0.03 -28.00
CA VAL A 319 9.14 -0.52 -27.28
C VAL A 319 9.42 0.39 -26.09
N PRO A 320 9.31 -0.09 -24.83
CA PRO A 320 9.71 0.68 -23.65
C PRO A 320 11.23 0.94 -23.68
N PRO A 321 11.76 1.84 -22.82
CA PRO A 321 13.19 2.12 -22.79
C PRO A 321 13.99 0.83 -22.63
N LEU A 322 14.96 0.62 -23.51
CA LEU A 322 15.76 -0.61 -23.57
C LEU A 322 17.23 -0.26 -23.54
N THR A 323 17.99 -1.00 -22.73
CA THR A 323 19.46 -0.94 -22.78
C THR A 323 19.99 -2.17 -23.49
N VAL A 324 20.65 -1.97 -24.63
CA VAL A 324 21.31 -3.04 -25.38
C VAL A 324 22.79 -2.71 -25.49
N ASN A 325 23.66 -3.64 -25.07
CA ASN A 325 25.12 -3.47 -25.10
C ASN A 325 25.58 -2.12 -24.50
N SER A 326 24.99 -1.75 -23.35
CA SER A 326 25.24 -0.48 -22.63
C SER A 326 24.81 0.80 -23.37
N VAL A 327 24.07 0.68 -24.47
CA VAL A 327 23.41 1.80 -25.16
C VAL A 327 21.95 1.86 -24.73
N SER A 328 21.53 2.97 -24.14
CA SER A 328 20.15 3.21 -23.75
C SER A 328 19.36 3.80 -24.91
N TYR A 329 18.28 3.13 -25.29
CA TYR A 329 17.30 3.60 -26.24
C TYR A 329 16.08 4.13 -25.48
N PRO A 330 15.55 5.32 -25.80
CA PRO A 330 14.31 5.81 -25.21
C PRO A 330 13.11 4.99 -25.71
N THR A 331 11.93 5.23 -25.15
CA THR A 331 10.67 4.67 -25.67
C THR A 331 10.52 4.98 -27.16
N ARG A 332 10.21 3.97 -27.97
CA ARG A 332 10.00 4.12 -29.43
C ARG A 332 8.67 3.54 -29.85
N VAL A 333 7.92 4.29 -30.63
CA VAL A 333 6.74 3.81 -31.35
C VAL A 333 7.20 3.29 -32.70
N PHE A 334 6.75 2.09 -33.06
CA PHE A 334 6.89 1.54 -34.40
C PHE A 334 5.52 1.40 -35.03
N ALA A 335 5.45 1.66 -36.34
CA ALA A 335 4.22 1.48 -37.11
C ALA A 335 4.53 0.90 -38.49
N THR A 336 3.70 -0.03 -38.94
CA THR A 336 3.73 -0.52 -40.33
C THR A 336 2.89 0.36 -41.22
N VAL A 337 3.25 0.43 -42.50
CA VAL A 337 2.50 1.17 -43.51
C VAL A 337 2.26 0.30 -44.73
N PHE A 338 1.03 0.33 -45.19
CA PHE A 338 0.51 -0.52 -46.26
C PHE A 338 0.12 0.28 -47.51
N SER A 339 0.08 -0.40 -48.66
CA SER A 339 -0.56 0.06 -49.90
C SER A 339 -1.25 -1.07 -50.67
N TYR A 340 -2.44 -0.80 -51.21
CA TYR A 340 -3.21 -1.71 -52.06
C TYR A 340 -4.15 -0.97 -53.02
N ASN A 341 -4.13 -1.32 -54.31
CA ASN A 341 -5.01 -0.75 -55.35
C ASN A 341 -5.10 0.79 -55.35
N GLY A 342 -3.99 1.50 -55.10
CA GLY A 342 -3.95 2.96 -55.05
C GLY A 342 -4.27 3.59 -53.69
N PHE A 343 -4.68 2.78 -52.71
CA PHE A 343 -4.66 3.15 -51.29
C PHE A 343 -3.25 2.95 -50.74
N GLY A 344 -2.74 3.86 -49.92
CA GLY A 344 -1.56 3.63 -49.09
C GLY A 344 -0.16 3.97 -49.68
N CYS A 345 0.92 3.87 -48.89
CA CYS A 345 2.28 4.32 -49.23
C CYS A 345 2.96 3.18 -49.96
N ALA A 346 3.23 3.36 -51.25
CA ALA A 346 4.28 2.60 -51.90
C ALA A 346 5.59 3.37 -51.78
N PRO A 347 6.70 2.72 -51.38
CA PRO A 347 6.78 1.33 -50.91
C PRO A 347 6.20 1.12 -49.49
N GLN A 348 5.69 -0.08 -49.21
CA GLN A 348 5.33 -0.50 -47.84
C GLN A 348 6.50 -0.27 -46.91
N ALA A 349 6.28 0.06 -45.64
CA ALA A 349 7.39 0.43 -44.79
C ALA A 349 7.17 0.13 -43.31
N LEU A 350 8.28 0.11 -42.59
CA LEU A 350 8.32 0.15 -41.14
C LEU A 350 8.97 1.46 -40.71
N PHE A 351 8.24 2.26 -39.94
CA PHE A 351 8.75 3.51 -39.39
C PHE A 351 8.92 3.40 -37.88
N SER A 352 9.81 4.24 -37.36
CA SER A 352 9.99 4.43 -35.93
C SER A 352 9.98 5.91 -35.58
N MET A 353 9.45 6.23 -34.40
CA MET A 353 9.39 7.58 -33.88
C MET A 353 9.51 7.57 -32.36
N THR A 354 10.24 8.53 -31.79
CA THR A 354 10.32 8.73 -30.34
C THR A 354 9.29 9.78 -29.94
N PRO A 355 8.35 9.49 -29.03
CA PRO A 355 7.48 10.50 -28.45
C PRO A 355 8.28 11.67 -27.86
N ASN A 356 7.86 12.90 -28.13
CA ASN A 356 8.52 14.07 -27.56
C ASN A 356 8.13 14.23 -26.09
N VAL A 357 9.11 14.09 -25.19
CA VAL A 357 8.89 14.19 -23.73
C VAL A 357 8.35 15.55 -23.26
N TRP A 358 8.50 16.61 -24.06
CA TRP A 358 8.02 17.97 -23.75
C TRP A 358 6.74 18.35 -24.51
N ALA A 359 6.36 17.57 -25.52
CA ALA A 359 5.17 17.78 -26.35
C ALA A 359 4.72 16.42 -26.92
N PRO A 360 4.14 15.52 -26.09
CA PRO A 360 3.86 14.12 -26.47
C PRO A 360 2.86 13.98 -27.64
N THR A 361 2.23 15.08 -28.02
CA THR A 361 1.35 15.22 -29.19
C THR A 361 2.08 15.24 -30.53
N SER A 362 3.42 15.25 -30.57
CA SER A 362 4.18 15.19 -31.83
C SER A 362 5.31 14.16 -31.77
N PRO A 363 5.72 13.61 -32.93
CA PRO A 363 6.94 12.83 -32.98
C PRO A 363 8.07 13.83 -32.69
N GLY A 364 9.03 13.46 -31.86
CA GLY A 364 10.26 14.25 -31.75
C GLY A 364 10.98 14.33 -33.10
N ASN A 365 12.15 14.98 -33.15
CA ASN A 365 12.99 15.06 -34.36
C ASN A 365 13.59 13.70 -34.81
N SER A 366 12.99 12.58 -34.40
CA SER A 366 13.51 11.21 -34.45
C SER A 366 12.72 10.29 -35.37
N PHE A 367 11.76 10.82 -36.14
CA PHE A 367 11.07 10.04 -37.17
C PHE A 367 12.10 9.43 -38.13
N GLN A 368 12.05 8.11 -38.29
CA GLN A 368 12.96 7.35 -39.12
C GLN A 368 12.20 6.24 -39.87
N THR A 369 12.35 6.20 -41.18
CA THR A 369 12.06 4.99 -41.96
C THR A 369 13.15 3.95 -41.69
N ILE A 370 12.80 2.83 -41.07
CA ILE A 370 13.76 1.75 -40.79
C ILE A 370 14.12 1.05 -42.09
N PHE A 371 13.10 0.68 -42.88
CA PHE A 371 13.24 0.20 -44.24
C PHE A 371 11.90 0.30 -44.98
N SER A 372 11.96 0.14 -46.31
CA SER A 372 10.78 0.15 -47.15
C SER A 372 10.88 -0.83 -48.32
N GLY A 373 9.74 -1.40 -48.70
CA GLY A 373 9.58 -2.37 -49.76
C GLY A 373 9.76 -3.80 -49.25
N SER A 374 10.34 -4.64 -50.11
CA SER A 374 10.68 -6.03 -49.78
C SER A 374 11.38 -6.16 -48.41
N PRO A 375 11.10 -7.21 -47.62
CA PRO A 375 10.22 -8.32 -47.93
C PRO A 375 8.74 -8.09 -47.58
N LEU A 376 8.36 -6.89 -47.15
CA LEU A 376 6.98 -6.58 -46.78
C LEU A 376 6.09 -6.41 -48.02
N VAL A 377 4.85 -6.89 -47.93
CA VAL A 377 3.85 -6.77 -48.99
C VAL A 377 2.56 -6.16 -48.43
N PHE A 378 2.06 -6.71 -47.34
CA PHE A 378 0.82 -6.34 -46.66
C PHE A 378 0.98 -6.39 -45.12
N PRO A 379 1.80 -5.52 -44.51
CA PRO A 379 2.12 -5.58 -43.08
C PRO A 379 1.01 -4.97 -42.22
N PHE A 380 0.09 -5.79 -41.71
CA PHE A 380 -1.09 -5.34 -40.97
C PHE A 380 -0.89 -5.26 -39.45
N GLY A 381 -0.18 -6.21 -38.84
CA GLY A 381 -0.07 -6.30 -37.38
C GLY A 381 1.38 -6.32 -36.91
N MET A 382 1.61 -5.86 -35.69
CA MET A 382 2.94 -5.91 -35.10
C MET A 382 2.91 -5.92 -33.57
N ASP A 383 3.97 -6.42 -32.97
CA ASP A 383 4.24 -6.29 -31.54
C ASP A 383 5.74 -6.42 -31.27
N THR A 384 6.15 -6.32 -30.02
CA THR A 384 7.55 -6.43 -29.62
C THR A 384 7.76 -7.57 -28.66
N ASP A 385 8.88 -8.28 -28.82
CA ASP A 385 9.26 -9.29 -27.85
C ASP A 385 9.97 -8.70 -26.62
N LEU A 386 10.19 -9.56 -25.61
CA LEU A 386 10.89 -9.22 -24.37
C LEU A 386 12.33 -8.68 -24.56
N SER A 387 12.91 -8.86 -25.75
CA SER A 387 14.24 -8.35 -26.10
C SER A 387 14.18 -7.07 -26.94
N GLY A 388 12.98 -6.50 -27.12
CA GLY A 388 12.74 -5.29 -27.92
C GLY A 388 12.88 -5.50 -29.43
N ARG A 389 12.85 -6.76 -29.90
CA ARG A 389 12.79 -7.04 -31.35
C ARG A 389 11.35 -6.84 -31.81
N VAL A 390 11.20 -6.29 -33.01
CA VAL A 390 9.89 -6.01 -33.59
C VAL A 390 9.41 -7.25 -34.35
N ILE A 391 8.21 -7.71 -34.06
CA ILE A 391 7.54 -8.81 -34.75
C ILE A 391 6.45 -8.21 -35.64
N ILE A 392 6.38 -8.65 -36.89
CA ILE A 392 5.45 -8.11 -37.90
C ILE A 392 4.69 -9.28 -38.50
N ALA A 393 3.36 -9.20 -38.51
CA ALA A 393 2.51 -10.06 -39.31
C ALA A 393 2.22 -9.39 -40.65
N ASP A 394 2.57 -10.08 -41.71
CA ASP A 394 2.36 -9.66 -43.09
C ASP A 394 1.43 -10.67 -43.79
N GLU A 395 0.39 -10.21 -44.48
CA GLU A 395 -0.52 -11.06 -45.27
C GLU A 395 0.12 -11.57 -46.56
N GLY A 396 1.26 -11.02 -46.96
CA GLY A 396 2.07 -11.49 -48.06
C GLY A 396 3.56 -11.47 -47.73
N SER A 397 4.41 -11.95 -48.61
CA SER A 397 5.83 -11.60 -48.54
C SER A 397 6.45 -11.48 -49.92
N GLY A 398 7.51 -10.68 -50.00
CA GLY A 398 8.35 -10.56 -51.19
C GLY A 398 9.00 -11.90 -51.59
N TYR A 399 8.86 -12.93 -50.76
CA TYR A 399 9.29 -14.31 -51.03
C TYR A 399 8.19 -15.17 -51.66
N GLY A 400 7.02 -14.60 -51.98
CA GLY A 400 5.91 -15.31 -52.63
C GLY A 400 5.03 -16.12 -51.67
N CYS A 401 5.04 -15.81 -50.37
CA CYS A 401 4.19 -16.47 -49.38
C CYS A 401 2.86 -15.74 -49.19
N ASN A 402 1.78 -16.50 -48.99
CA ASN A 402 0.44 -15.99 -48.67
C ASN A 402 0.29 -15.56 -47.20
N GLY A 403 1.38 -15.13 -46.56
CA GLY A 403 1.43 -14.77 -45.14
C GLY A 403 2.80 -15.05 -44.53
N THR A 404 3.37 -14.12 -43.76
CA THR A 404 4.67 -14.31 -43.10
C THR A 404 4.76 -13.56 -41.77
N ILE A 405 5.26 -14.23 -40.74
CA ILE A 405 5.66 -13.58 -39.49
C ILE A 405 7.15 -13.22 -39.57
N PHE A 406 7.44 -11.93 -39.59
CA PHE A 406 8.79 -11.40 -39.59
C PHE A 406 9.25 -11.04 -38.19
N ARG A 407 10.55 -11.23 -37.91
CA ARG A 407 11.24 -10.64 -36.76
C ARG A 407 12.34 -9.72 -37.25
N LEU A 408 12.33 -8.51 -36.73
CA LEU A 408 13.33 -7.50 -36.94
C LEU A 408 14.18 -7.33 -35.68
N ASP A 409 15.48 -7.54 -35.82
CA ASP A 409 16.46 -7.26 -34.79
C ASP A 409 17.12 -5.91 -35.08
N LEU A 410 16.79 -4.89 -34.28
CA LEU A 410 17.29 -3.53 -34.45
C LEU A 410 18.81 -3.41 -34.22
N THR A 411 19.45 -4.44 -33.68
CA THR A 411 20.90 -4.47 -33.44
C THR A 411 21.69 -4.97 -34.64
N LYS A 412 21.02 -5.58 -35.63
CA LYS A 412 21.63 -6.10 -36.85
C LYS A 412 21.44 -5.13 -38.01
N GLN A 413 22.33 -5.21 -39.00
CA GLN A 413 22.14 -4.48 -40.26
C GLN A 413 20.83 -4.90 -40.92
N ILE A 414 20.11 -3.93 -41.47
CA ILE A 414 18.93 -4.19 -42.30
C ILE A 414 19.40 -4.74 -43.65
N GLN A 415 18.88 -5.89 -44.06
CA GLN A 415 19.12 -6.50 -45.36
C GLN A 415 17.79 -6.96 -45.98
N THR A 416 17.26 -6.15 -46.90
CA THR A 416 15.94 -6.32 -47.53
C THR A 416 15.99 -6.98 -48.92
N THR A 417 17.19 -7.09 -49.50
CA THR A 417 17.45 -7.71 -50.80
C THR A 417 18.35 -8.93 -50.63
N VAL A 418 17.91 -10.09 -51.13
CA VAL A 418 18.78 -11.25 -51.34
C VAL A 418 19.63 -10.99 -52.59
N GLY A 419 20.95 -10.94 -52.46
CA GLY A 419 21.87 -11.13 -53.59
C GLY A 419 21.87 -12.60 -54.06
N PHE A 420 22.99 -13.09 -54.58
CA PHE A 420 23.19 -14.54 -54.73
C PHE A 420 23.14 -15.18 -53.34
N TRP A 421 22.08 -15.93 -53.07
CA TRP A 421 21.83 -16.61 -51.79
C TRP A 421 22.91 -17.67 -51.55
N ASP A 422 23.68 -17.52 -50.48
CA ASP A 422 24.76 -18.45 -50.07
C ASP A 422 24.26 -19.61 -49.18
N GLY A 423 22.96 -19.64 -48.89
CA GLY A 423 22.33 -20.63 -48.02
C GLY A 423 22.34 -20.28 -46.53
N ILE A 424 22.85 -19.11 -46.14
CA ILE A 424 22.96 -18.71 -44.74
C ILE A 424 21.79 -17.81 -44.34
N VAL A 425 20.82 -18.41 -43.66
CA VAL A 425 19.59 -17.78 -43.18
C VAL A 425 19.84 -16.64 -42.15
N ALA A 426 21.02 -16.61 -41.53
CA ALA A 426 21.36 -15.69 -40.44
C ALA A 426 21.57 -14.22 -40.85
N ASP A 427 21.70 -13.94 -42.15
CA ASP A 427 22.05 -12.62 -42.68
C ASP A 427 20.82 -11.75 -43.04
N LEU A 428 19.62 -12.33 -43.08
CA LEU A 428 18.38 -11.60 -43.36
C LEU A 428 17.86 -10.85 -42.13
N ASN A 429 17.51 -9.58 -42.31
CA ASN A 429 16.90 -8.75 -41.28
C ASN A 429 16.03 -7.65 -41.94
N PRO A 430 14.69 -7.74 -41.86
CA PRO A 430 13.91 -8.69 -41.05
C PRO A 430 13.98 -10.14 -41.55
N PHE A 431 13.89 -11.07 -40.60
CA PHE A 431 13.91 -12.52 -40.85
C PHE A 431 12.48 -13.10 -40.83
N GLY A 432 12.09 -13.86 -41.85
CA GLY A 432 10.81 -14.58 -41.88
C GLY A 432 10.85 -15.82 -40.99
N ILE A 433 10.18 -15.77 -39.83
CA ILE A 433 10.10 -16.86 -38.85
C ILE A 433 9.17 -17.96 -39.34
N SER A 434 7.98 -17.60 -39.82
CA SER A 434 6.96 -18.56 -40.24
C SER A 434 6.31 -18.09 -41.54
N PRO A 435 6.54 -18.77 -42.68
CA PRO A 435 7.43 -19.92 -42.84
C PRO A 435 8.90 -19.49 -42.75
N ILE A 436 9.77 -20.38 -42.27
CA ILE A 436 11.22 -20.20 -42.44
C ILE A 436 11.53 -20.10 -43.93
N VAL A 437 12.07 -18.96 -44.35
CA VAL A 437 12.39 -18.68 -45.75
C VAL A 437 13.64 -19.49 -46.17
N GLY A 438 13.49 -20.40 -47.12
CA GLY A 438 14.59 -21.16 -47.71
C GLY A 438 14.35 -21.44 -49.18
N SER A 439 15.28 -21.00 -50.05
CA SER A 439 15.30 -21.08 -51.54
C SER A 439 14.77 -19.84 -52.30
N PRO A 440 15.41 -19.44 -53.42
CA PRO A 440 15.01 -18.27 -54.24
C PRO A 440 13.66 -18.39 -54.97
N ASN A 441 12.96 -19.53 -54.91
CA ASN A 441 11.72 -19.78 -55.67
C ASN A 441 10.49 -20.15 -54.81
N GLY A 442 10.44 -19.74 -53.55
CA GLY A 442 9.20 -19.76 -52.76
C GLY A 442 9.31 -20.38 -51.38
N CYS A 443 8.20 -20.32 -50.65
CA CYS A 443 8.02 -20.92 -49.33
C CYS A 443 8.21 -22.43 -49.45
N SER A 444 9.21 -23.00 -48.78
CA SER A 444 9.36 -24.46 -48.70
C SER A 444 8.54 -24.97 -47.50
N PRO A 445 7.39 -25.66 -47.72
CA PRO A 445 6.61 -26.23 -46.63
C PRO A 445 7.47 -27.23 -45.86
N PRO A 446 7.48 -27.17 -44.52
CA PRO A 446 6.47 -27.92 -43.75
C PRO A 446 5.73 -27.09 -42.68
N ASN A 447 6.07 -25.81 -42.49
CA ASN A 447 5.66 -25.01 -41.33
C ASN A 447 4.53 -23.99 -41.60
N GLN A 448 3.94 -24.00 -42.79
CA GLN A 448 2.87 -23.09 -43.19
C GLN A 448 1.49 -23.78 -43.27
N THR A 449 1.20 -24.68 -42.33
CA THR A 449 0.00 -25.54 -42.40
C THR A 449 -1.30 -24.74 -42.19
N TYR A 450 -1.27 -23.64 -41.42
CA TYR A 450 -2.48 -22.94 -40.99
C TYR A 450 -2.54 -21.46 -41.42
N LEU A 451 -1.41 -20.75 -41.48
CA LEU A 451 -1.33 -19.39 -42.02
C LEU A 451 -1.34 -19.42 -43.56
N VAL A 452 -2.52 -19.58 -44.16
CA VAL A 452 -2.67 -19.82 -45.61
C VAL A 452 -3.09 -18.58 -46.40
N ASN A 453 -3.78 -17.65 -45.75
CA ASN A 453 -4.17 -16.35 -46.29
C ASN A 453 -4.79 -15.57 -45.13
N PRO A 454 -4.04 -14.81 -44.30
CA PRO A 454 -4.67 -14.13 -43.18
C PRO A 454 -5.64 -13.13 -43.78
N SER A 455 -6.94 -13.40 -43.75
CA SER A 455 -7.92 -12.37 -44.08
C SER A 455 -8.01 -11.48 -42.86
N ASP A 456 -7.40 -10.30 -42.91
CA ASP A 456 -7.50 -9.26 -41.90
C ASP A 456 -6.81 -9.54 -40.56
N VAL A 457 -5.76 -10.36 -40.51
CA VAL A 457 -5.24 -10.83 -39.22
C VAL A 457 -3.73 -10.84 -39.13
N ALA A 458 -3.21 -10.05 -38.19
CA ALA A 458 -2.91 -10.56 -36.86
C ALA A 458 -2.01 -9.55 -36.16
N VAL A 459 -2.53 -8.82 -35.19
CA VAL A 459 -1.63 -8.35 -34.14
C VAL A 459 -1.02 -9.60 -33.53
N VAL A 460 0.27 -9.76 -33.73
CA VAL A 460 1.06 -10.74 -33.02
C VAL A 460 1.08 -10.29 -31.57
N LYS A 461 0.95 -11.18 -30.59
CA LYS A 461 1.29 -10.81 -29.22
C LYS A 461 2.37 -11.72 -28.70
N VAL A 462 3.43 -11.10 -28.19
CA VAL A 462 4.49 -11.84 -27.50
C VAL A 462 4.09 -11.97 -26.04
N ALA A 463 4.06 -13.19 -25.52
CA ALA A 463 3.75 -13.41 -24.12
C ALA A 463 4.81 -12.74 -23.23
N VAL A 464 4.42 -11.71 -22.48
CA VAL A 464 5.32 -10.93 -21.60
C VAL A 464 5.27 -11.46 -20.16
N THR A 465 4.18 -12.15 -19.79
CA THR A 465 4.00 -12.84 -18.52
C THR A 465 3.02 -13.98 -18.76
N ALA A 466 3.44 -15.21 -18.46
CA ALA A 466 2.54 -16.35 -18.41
C ALA A 466 2.35 -16.72 -16.95
N ASN A 467 1.23 -16.32 -16.36
CA ASN A 467 0.73 -17.01 -15.19
C ASN A 467 -0.52 -17.73 -15.64
N THR A 468 -0.43 -19.06 -15.73
CA THR A 468 -1.62 -19.91 -15.64
C THR A 468 -1.45 -20.76 -14.40
N ALA A 469 -2.00 -20.30 -13.29
CA ALA A 469 -2.45 -21.25 -12.29
C ALA A 469 -3.53 -22.11 -12.96
N THR A 470 -3.36 -23.42 -12.81
CA THR A 470 -4.28 -24.47 -13.19
C THR A 470 -5.76 -24.04 -13.19
N ALA A 471 -6.43 -24.11 -14.34
CA ALA A 471 -7.86 -24.43 -14.37
C ALA A 471 -8.01 -25.91 -13.97
N ASN A 472 -7.74 -26.19 -12.69
CA ASN A 472 -8.53 -27.18 -11.98
C ASN A 472 -9.93 -26.56 -11.89
N THR A 473 -10.98 -27.36 -11.79
CA THR A 473 -12.25 -26.87 -11.23
C THR A 473 -12.02 -26.60 -9.75
N ALA A 474 -11.08 -25.72 -9.43
CA ALA A 474 -10.80 -25.28 -8.08
C ALA A 474 -12.11 -24.65 -7.64
N VAL A 475 -12.75 -25.31 -6.70
CA VAL A 475 -13.86 -24.72 -5.97
C VAL A 475 -13.18 -23.75 -5.00
N PRO A 476 -13.66 -22.50 -4.84
CA PRO A 476 -13.13 -21.64 -3.78
C PRO A 476 -13.24 -22.37 -2.43
N PRO A 477 -12.35 -22.09 -1.46
CA PRO A 477 -12.48 -22.62 -0.11
C PRO A 477 -13.92 -22.47 0.39
N GLY A 478 -14.61 -23.57 0.66
CA GLY A 478 -16.00 -23.58 1.11
C GLY A 478 -16.14 -23.37 2.61
N ASN A 479 -17.35 -23.06 3.08
CA ASN A 479 -17.70 -23.04 4.50
C ASN A 479 -16.74 -22.24 5.39
N LEU A 480 -16.24 -21.10 4.90
CA LEU A 480 -15.45 -20.20 5.73
C LEU A 480 -16.33 -19.67 6.87
N VAL A 481 -15.95 -20.00 8.10
CA VAL A 481 -16.64 -19.58 9.32
C VAL A 481 -15.61 -19.05 10.29
N VAL A 482 -15.85 -17.84 10.81
CA VAL A 482 -15.14 -17.33 11.99
C VAL A 482 -15.83 -17.95 13.21
N THR A 483 -15.12 -18.78 13.95
CA THR A 483 -15.66 -19.49 15.11
C THR A 483 -15.62 -18.64 16.37
N SER A 484 -14.59 -17.80 16.50
CA SER A 484 -14.45 -16.86 17.61
C SER A 484 -13.51 -15.72 17.26
N ILE A 485 -13.75 -14.56 17.88
CA ILE A 485 -12.80 -13.46 17.97
C ILE A 485 -12.81 -12.98 19.42
N THR A 486 -11.64 -12.76 20.02
CA THR A 486 -11.56 -12.17 21.36
C THR A 486 -12.13 -10.75 21.32
N SER A 487 -13.32 -10.54 21.89
CA SER A 487 -13.96 -9.22 21.96
C SER A 487 -14.93 -9.13 23.16
N PRO A 488 -15.02 -7.98 23.85
CA PRO A 488 -14.19 -6.79 23.69
C PRO A 488 -12.76 -6.98 24.21
N ILE A 489 -11.82 -6.18 23.72
CA ILE A 489 -10.45 -6.04 24.25
C ILE A 489 -10.17 -4.58 24.60
N ASN A 490 -9.06 -4.30 25.28
CA ASN A 490 -8.57 -2.94 25.45
C ASN A 490 -7.52 -2.62 24.36
N GLU A 491 -7.30 -1.35 24.06
CA GLU A 491 -6.20 -0.99 23.18
C GLU A 491 -4.84 -1.36 23.79
N GLY A 492 -3.85 -1.58 22.94
CA GLY A 492 -2.59 -2.21 23.30
C GLY A 492 -2.70 -3.74 23.49
N ASP A 493 -3.90 -4.32 23.63
CA ASP A 493 -4.07 -5.77 23.71
C ASP A 493 -4.10 -6.44 22.33
N THR A 494 -3.94 -7.77 22.35
CA THR A 494 -3.95 -8.62 21.16
C THR A 494 -5.27 -9.38 21.05
N ALA A 495 -5.98 -9.19 19.93
CA ALA A 495 -7.10 -10.01 19.53
C ALA A 495 -6.61 -11.37 18.99
N SER A 496 -7.34 -12.44 19.30
CA SER A 496 -7.16 -13.75 18.66
C SER A 496 -8.42 -14.08 17.86
N LEU A 497 -8.26 -14.26 16.56
CA LEU A 497 -9.32 -14.69 15.65
C LEU A 497 -9.09 -16.15 15.28
N SER A 498 -10.09 -16.98 15.53
CA SER A 498 -10.09 -18.38 15.12
C SER A 498 -11.22 -18.67 14.14
N GLY A 499 -10.95 -19.52 13.18
CA GLY A 499 -11.90 -19.90 12.16
C GLY A 499 -11.57 -21.23 11.51
N SER A 500 -12.43 -21.65 10.61
CA SER A 500 -12.24 -22.85 9.81
C SER A 500 -12.85 -22.66 8.43
N PHE A 501 -12.33 -23.40 7.47
CA PHE A 501 -12.86 -23.51 6.11
C PHE A 501 -12.64 -24.94 5.59
N THR A 502 -13.26 -25.28 4.46
CA THR A 502 -13.08 -26.57 3.79
C THR A 502 -12.47 -26.36 2.40
N ASP A 503 -11.35 -26.99 2.12
CA ASP A 503 -10.78 -27.11 0.77
C ASP A 503 -10.13 -28.51 0.64
N THR A 504 -9.85 -28.91 -0.59
CA THR A 504 -9.07 -30.07 -0.99
C THR A 504 -7.61 -30.03 -0.52
N ASN A 505 -7.01 -28.84 -0.34
CA ASN A 505 -5.64 -28.69 0.18
C ASN A 505 -5.48 -27.47 1.11
N PRO A 506 -6.07 -27.49 2.31
CA PRO A 506 -6.15 -26.33 3.19
C PRO A 506 -4.78 -25.83 3.68
N ALA A 507 -3.74 -26.68 3.71
CA ALA A 507 -2.40 -26.29 4.12
C ALA A 507 -1.68 -25.36 3.12
N SER A 508 -2.12 -25.35 1.86
CA SER A 508 -1.59 -24.44 0.83
C SER A 508 -2.39 -23.14 0.68
N ASP A 509 -3.49 -23.02 1.42
CA ASP A 509 -4.41 -21.90 1.27
C ASP A 509 -3.96 -20.72 2.12
N THR A 510 -4.11 -19.53 1.55
CA THR A 510 -3.72 -18.27 2.15
C THR A 510 -4.93 -17.65 2.85
N VAL A 511 -4.86 -17.54 4.17
CA VAL A 511 -5.81 -16.78 4.98
C VAL A 511 -5.32 -15.34 5.06
N SER A 512 -6.18 -14.41 4.66
CA SER A 512 -5.97 -12.96 4.76
C SER A 512 -7.00 -12.39 5.73
N VAL A 513 -6.54 -11.67 6.74
CA VAL A 513 -7.39 -10.95 7.70
C VAL A 513 -7.10 -9.46 7.57
N ASP A 514 -8.13 -8.71 7.19
CA ASP A 514 -8.18 -7.26 7.27
C ASP A 514 -8.78 -6.89 8.63
N TRP A 515 -7.95 -6.34 9.52
CA TRP A 515 -8.34 -6.08 10.90
C TRP A 515 -9.21 -4.81 11.05
N GLY A 516 -9.43 -4.08 9.96
CA GLY A 516 -10.29 -2.89 9.93
C GLY A 516 -9.63 -1.61 10.47
N ASP A 517 -8.41 -1.70 10.98
CA ASP A 517 -7.58 -0.59 11.48
C ASP A 517 -6.52 -0.12 10.45
N GLY A 518 -6.61 -0.62 9.21
CA GLY A 518 -5.64 -0.38 8.15
C GLY A 518 -4.53 -1.43 8.06
N ASN A 519 -4.41 -2.34 9.03
CA ASN A 519 -3.46 -3.44 9.01
C ASN A 519 -4.07 -4.72 8.45
N LYS A 520 -3.22 -5.54 7.82
CA LYS A 520 -3.59 -6.84 7.25
C LYS A 520 -2.60 -7.91 7.66
N THR A 521 -3.10 -9.09 7.99
CA THR A 521 -2.27 -10.29 8.20
C THR A 521 -2.56 -11.30 7.11
N VAL A 522 -1.50 -11.80 6.47
CA VAL A 522 -1.58 -12.82 5.42
C VAL A 522 -0.70 -13.99 5.82
N ALA A 523 -1.27 -15.19 5.92
CA ALA A 523 -0.57 -16.39 6.35
C ALA A 523 -1.16 -17.66 5.71
N GLN A 524 -0.45 -18.78 5.79
CA GLN A 524 -0.94 -20.11 5.35
C GLN A 524 -1.07 -21.07 6.56
N PRO A 525 -2.02 -20.81 7.48
CA PRO A 525 -2.12 -21.55 8.74
C PRO A 525 -2.76 -22.94 8.62
N GLY A 526 -3.37 -23.29 7.48
CA GLY A 526 -4.22 -24.47 7.36
C GLY A 526 -5.67 -24.23 7.84
N SER A 527 -6.43 -25.30 8.06
CA SER A 527 -7.79 -25.27 8.64
C SER A 527 -7.93 -26.39 9.69
N PRO A 528 -8.37 -26.09 10.93
CA PRO A 528 -8.73 -24.77 11.45
C PRO A 528 -7.51 -23.84 11.57
N PHE A 529 -7.75 -22.53 11.68
CA PHE A 529 -6.71 -21.52 11.83
C PHE A 529 -6.95 -20.61 13.03
N THR A 530 -5.85 -20.05 13.53
CA THR A 530 -5.84 -18.99 14.54
C THR A 530 -4.82 -17.95 14.13
N LEU A 531 -5.23 -16.68 14.08
CA LEU A 531 -4.37 -15.53 13.78
C LEU A 531 -4.57 -14.48 14.87
N THR A 532 -3.50 -13.75 15.18
CA THR A 532 -3.50 -12.74 16.25
C THR A 532 -3.08 -11.38 15.72
N HIS A 533 -3.67 -10.32 16.25
CA HIS A 533 -3.34 -8.93 15.90
C HIS A 533 -3.50 -8.01 17.10
N GLN A 534 -2.56 -7.08 17.25
CA GLN A 534 -2.58 -6.09 18.32
C GLN A 534 -3.25 -4.82 17.82
N TYR A 535 -4.31 -4.39 18.52
CA TYR A 535 -4.98 -3.12 18.23
C TYR A 535 -4.32 -2.02 19.03
N LEU A 536 -3.79 -1.00 18.34
CA LEU A 536 -2.99 0.07 18.96
C LEU A 536 -3.80 1.31 19.37
N THR A 537 -5.10 1.32 19.07
CA THR A 537 -6.04 2.41 19.38
C THR A 537 -7.48 1.88 19.23
N ASN A 538 -8.45 2.59 19.78
CA ASN A 538 -9.89 2.38 19.60
C ASN A 538 -10.48 3.22 18.45
N LEU A 539 -11.73 2.92 18.05
CA LEU A 539 -12.52 3.81 17.19
C LEU A 539 -13.33 4.79 18.03
N PRO A 540 -13.83 5.90 17.42
CA PRO A 540 -14.69 6.84 18.11
C PRO A 540 -15.87 6.23 18.85
N SER A 541 -16.03 6.62 20.11
CA SER A 541 -17.04 6.09 21.02
C SER A 541 -16.96 4.56 21.21
N ASN A 542 -15.75 3.99 21.11
CA ASN A 542 -15.49 2.55 21.14
C ASN A 542 -16.33 1.78 20.10
N ALA A 543 -16.53 2.36 18.92
CA ALA A 543 -17.19 1.66 17.83
C ALA A 543 -16.42 0.38 17.45
N ALA A 544 -17.14 -0.64 16.97
CA ALA A 544 -16.50 -1.89 16.57
C ALA A 544 -15.74 -1.74 15.25
N TYR A 545 -14.51 -2.26 15.20
CA TYR A 545 -13.81 -2.50 13.94
C TYR A 545 -14.53 -3.62 13.17
N THR A 546 -14.68 -3.42 11.87
CA THR A 546 -15.14 -4.49 10.97
C THR A 546 -13.93 -5.29 10.51
N VAL A 547 -13.88 -6.57 10.86
CA VAL A 547 -12.78 -7.49 10.52
C VAL A 547 -13.18 -8.31 9.31
N GLY A 548 -12.51 -8.10 8.18
CA GLY A 548 -12.70 -8.88 6.96
C GLY A 548 -11.80 -10.10 6.96
N VAL A 549 -12.35 -11.30 6.78
CA VAL A 549 -11.57 -12.54 6.66
C VAL A 549 -11.79 -13.11 5.27
N SER A 550 -10.72 -13.39 4.55
CA SER A 550 -10.77 -14.11 3.28
C SER A 550 -9.78 -15.26 3.26
N VAL A 551 -10.12 -16.31 2.54
CA VAL A 551 -9.23 -17.44 2.27
C VAL A 551 -9.14 -17.61 0.78
N SER A 552 -7.91 -17.54 0.23
CA SER A 552 -7.62 -17.87 -1.15
C SER A 552 -6.88 -19.20 -1.23
N ASN A 553 -7.32 -20.08 -2.12
CA ASN A 553 -6.52 -21.28 -2.40
C ASN A 553 -5.33 -20.95 -3.33
N SER A 554 -4.50 -21.96 -3.60
CA SER A 554 -3.35 -21.85 -4.52
C SER A 554 -3.70 -21.43 -5.97
N SER A 555 -4.99 -21.41 -6.31
CA SER A 555 -5.53 -20.91 -7.59
C SER A 555 -6.17 -19.51 -7.45
N GLU A 556 -5.89 -18.79 -6.36
CA GLU A 556 -6.34 -17.44 -6.01
C GLU A 556 -7.86 -17.25 -5.84
N LEU A 557 -8.65 -18.32 -5.91
CA LEU A 557 -10.10 -18.23 -5.68
C LEU A 557 -10.40 -17.99 -4.21
N THR A 558 -11.19 -16.95 -3.92
CA THR A 558 -11.46 -16.55 -2.54
C THR A 558 -12.89 -16.83 -2.10
N THR A 559 -13.02 -17.16 -0.83
CA THR A 559 -14.25 -16.96 -0.05
C THR A 559 -13.98 -15.94 1.04
N SER A 560 -14.95 -15.09 1.37
CA SER A 560 -14.84 -14.10 2.43
C SER A 560 -16.03 -14.13 3.40
N THR A 561 -15.77 -13.68 4.62
CA THR A 561 -16.77 -13.42 5.66
C THR A 561 -16.28 -12.24 6.50
N ASN A 562 -17.19 -11.63 7.25
CA ASN A 562 -16.85 -10.57 8.20
C ASN A 562 -17.04 -11.04 9.64
N SER A 563 -16.31 -10.42 10.54
CA SER A 563 -16.49 -10.42 11.98
C SER A 563 -16.37 -8.97 12.49
N SER A 564 -16.52 -8.76 13.79
CA SER A 564 -16.34 -7.44 14.39
C SER A 564 -15.71 -7.56 15.77
N ILE A 565 -14.93 -6.55 16.15
CA ILE A 565 -14.31 -6.46 17.47
C ILE A 565 -14.45 -5.04 18.02
N VAL A 566 -14.88 -4.94 19.28
CA VAL A 566 -14.81 -3.70 20.06
C VAL A 566 -13.47 -3.63 20.78
N VAL A 567 -12.77 -2.52 20.60
CA VAL A 567 -11.55 -2.15 21.33
C VAL A 567 -11.91 -0.96 22.22
N ASN A 568 -11.68 -1.08 23.53
CA ASN A 568 -11.95 -0.03 24.49
C ASN A 568 -10.73 0.88 24.66
N ASN A 569 -10.96 2.19 24.70
CA ASN A 569 -9.98 3.18 25.19
C ASN A 569 -9.53 2.84 26.62
N VAL A 570 -8.24 2.99 26.91
CA VAL A 570 -7.63 2.86 28.24
C VAL A 570 -7.00 4.20 28.63
N PRO A 571 -7.47 4.85 29.71
CA PRO A 571 -6.89 6.13 30.12
C PRO A 571 -5.38 6.07 30.41
N PRO A 572 -4.63 7.16 30.16
CA PRO A 572 -3.21 7.22 30.46
C PRO A 572 -2.95 7.12 31.97
N ALA A 573 -1.75 6.68 32.33
CA ALA A 573 -1.30 6.58 33.71
C ALA A 573 -0.02 7.38 33.94
N ILE A 574 0.00 8.24 34.96
CA ILE A 574 1.24 8.86 35.46
C ILE A 574 2.02 7.79 36.25
N ILE A 575 3.20 7.43 35.78
CA ILE A 575 4.01 6.31 36.29
C ILE A 575 5.19 6.74 37.16
N SER A 576 5.45 8.04 37.28
CA SER A 576 6.45 8.58 38.19
C SER A 576 5.84 9.56 39.19
N ALA A 577 6.47 9.71 40.35
CA ALA A 577 6.22 10.88 41.17
C ALA A 577 6.53 12.15 40.37
N ILE A 578 5.79 13.24 40.64
CA ILE A 578 6.09 14.54 40.05
C ILE A 578 7.45 15.01 40.60
N SER A 579 8.36 15.35 39.70
CA SER A 579 9.59 16.07 40.00
C SER A 579 9.31 17.56 40.02
N GLY A 580 9.94 18.28 40.94
CA GLY A 580 9.73 19.72 41.11
C GLY A 580 10.78 20.36 42.02
N PRO A 581 10.63 21.66 42.34
CA PRO A 581 11.58 22.40 43.14
C PRO A 581 11.70 21.81 44.56
N SER A 582 12.93 21.56 45.02
CA SER A 582 13.22 21.08 46.38
C SER A 582 13.49 22.20 47.38
N SER A 583 13.61 23.44 46.89
CA SER A 583 13.84 24.65 47.68
C SER A 583 12.81 25.72 47.30
N PRO A 584 12.47 26.64 48.20
CA PRO A 584 11.54 27.71 47.88
C PRO A 584 12.04 28.62 46.77
N ILE A 585 11.09 29.16 46.03
CA ILE A 585 11.32 30.01 44.88
C ILE A 585 10.88 31.42 45.26
N ALA A 586 11.71 32.41 44.94
CA ALA A 586 11.35 33.80 45.17
C ALA A 586 10.15 34.19 44.29
N LEU A 587 9.23 34.99 44.83
CA LEU A 587 8.08 35.52 44.11
C LEU A 587 8.49 36.13 42.76
N GLY A 588 7.76 35.80 41.69
CA GLY A 588 8.06 36.24 40.32
C GLY A 588 9.03 35.35 39.54
N ASN A 589 9.66 34.35 40.15
CA ASN A 589 10.45 33.34 39.44
C ASN A 589 9.60 32.12 39.06
N ALA A 590 9.93 31.46 37.95
CA ALA A 590 9.20 30.30 37.45
C ALA A 590 9.54 29.02 38.26
N ALA A 591 8.51 28.28 38.62
CA ALA A 591 8.59 26.91 39.10
C ALA A 591 8.37 25.94 37.94
N SER A 592 9.15 24.85 37.90
CA SER A 592 9.04 23.82 36.86
C SER A 592 8.70 22.47 37.51
N VAL A 593 7.75 21.75 36.93
CA VAL A 593 7.39 20.39 37.34
C VAL A 593 7.40 19.45 36.14
N SER A 594 7.67 18.17 36.39
CA SER A 594 7.56 17.13 35.36
C SER A 594 7.17 15.77 35.94
N ALA A 595 6.49 14.95 35.14
CA ALA A 595 6.23 13.55 35.44
C ALA A 595 6.22 12.72 34.15
N ASN A 596 6.59 11.45 34.27
CA ASN A 596 6.48 10.49 33.19
C ASN A 596 5.11 9.80 33.25
N PHE A 597 4.53 9.56 32.08
CA PHE A 597 3.28 8.83 31.92
C PHE A 597 3.44 7.70 30.89
N SER A 598 2.52 6.75 30.93
CA SER A 598 2.38 5.69 29.93
C SER A 598 0.93 5.51 29.51
N ASP A 599 0.74 5.06 28.29
CA ASP A 599 -0.57 4.85 27.69
C ASP A 599 -0.54 3.67 26.69
N PRO A 600 -1.42 2.67 26.79
CA PRO A 600 -1.48 1.56 25.83
C PRO A 600 -1.78 1.98 24.37
N GLY A 601 -2.52 3.07 24.16
CA GLY A 601 -2.88 3.68 22.89
C GLY A 601 -1.72 4.46 22.25
N VAL A 602 -0.75 3.77 21.66
CA VAL A 602 0.46 4.43 21.09
C VAL A 602 0.17 5.39 19.93
N LEU A 603 -1.00 5.27 19.29
CA LEU A 603 -1.44 6.16 18.22
C LEU A 603 -2.20 7.37 18.74
N ASP A 604 -2.54 7.40 20.02
CA ASP A 604 -3.29 8.47 20.63
C ASP A 604 -2.46 9.74 20.73
N LYS A 605 -3.17 10.83 21.00
CA LYS A 605 -2.60 12.15 21.26
C LYS A 605 -2.86 12.50 22.71
N HIS A 606 -1.81 12.74 23.47
CA HIS A 606 -1.95 13.09 24.88
C HIS A 606 -1.89 14.60 25.12
N THR A 607 -2.67 15.04 26.10
CA THR A 607 -2.72 16.40 26.61
C THR A 607 -2.44 16.37 28.10
N CYS A 608 -1.52 17.21 28.57
CA CYS A 608 -1.26 17.35 30.00
C CYS A 608 -1.87 18.62 30.55
N THR A 609 -2.54 18.50 31.70
CA THR A 609 -3.07 19.61 32.47
C THR A 609 -2.42 19.64 33.84
N THR A 610 -1.94 20.81 34.24
CA THR A 610 -1.35 21.06 35.56
C THR A 610 -2.13 22.17 36.26
N ASP A 611 -2.71 21.86 37.41
CA ASP A 611 -3.29 22.82 38.35
C ASP A 611 -2.21 23.23 39.35
N TRP A 612 -1.91 24.53 39.42
CA TRP A 612 -0.84 25.07 40.24
C TRP A 612 -1.27 25.38 41.68
N GLY A 613 -2.55 25.17 42.02
CA GLY A 613 -3.07 25.35 43.38
C GLY A 613 -3.28 26.82 43.79
N ASP A 614 -3.06 27.77 42.88
CA ASP A 614 -3.36 29.21 43.04
C ASP A 614 -4.63 29.63 42.28
N GLY A 615 -5.39 28.66 41.76
CA GLY A 615 -6.56 28.87 40.92
C GLY A 615 -6.25 28.97 39.43
N THR A 616 -4.98 28.84 39.02
CA THR A 616 -4.57 28.80 37.61
C THR A 616 -4.19 27.39 37.15
N THR A 617 -4.40 27.13 35.87
CA THR A 617 -4.07 25.86 35.22
C THR A 617 -3.30 26.09 33.93
N THR A 618 -2.31 25.24 33.64
CA THR A 618 -1.64 25.18 32.33
C THR A 618 -2.08 23.93 31.57
N SER A 619 -2.41 24.11 30.28
CA SER A 619 -2.84 23.10 29.30
C SER A 619 -2.11 23.39 27.98
N PRO A 620 -1.93 22.48 27.01
CA PRO A 620 -1.27 22.77 25.73
C PRO A 620 -1.80 24.00 24.96
N ASP A 621 -3.06 24.39 25.15
CA ASP A 621 -3.63 25.63 24.58
C ASP A 621 -3.18 26.91 25.34
N VAL A 622 -2.53 26.74 26.48
CA VAL A 622 -2.02 27.77 27.40
C VAL A 622 -0.54 27.43 27.71
N LEU A 623 0.37 27.84 26.83
CA LEU A 623 1.84 27.70 26.94
C LEU A 623 2.39 27.81 28.40
N PRO A 624 3.43 27.05 28.80
CA PRO A 624 4.18 26.01 28.09
C PRO A 624 4.00 24.64 28.78
N ALA A 625 2.84 24.00 28.60
CA ALA A 625 2.74 22.57 28.85
C ALA A 625 3.36 21.82 27.66
N THR A 626 4.44 21.08 27.87
CA THR A 626 5.05 20.24 26.82
C THR A 626 4.82 18.77 27.13
N VAL A 627 4.22 18.08 26.17
CA VAL A 627 4.18 16.62 26.14
C VAL A 627 5.26 16.18 25.15
N THR A 628 6.25 15.43 25.64
CA THR A 628 7.27 14.81 24.77
C THR A 628 6.99 13.32 24.70
N GLU A 629 6.62 12.83 23.52
CA GLU A 629 6.40 11.42 23.24
C GLU A 629 7.53 10.89 22.37
N THR A 630 8.00 9.67 22.64
CA THR A 630 8.89 8.97 21.73
C THR A 630 8.03 8.02 20.91
N LYS A 631 7.50 8.41 19.74
CA LYS A 631 6.75 7.44 18.90
C LYS A 631 7.72 6.40 18.30
N PRO A 632 7.38 5.10 18.27
CA PRO A 632 6.08 4.47 18.56
C PRO A 632 5.91 3.94 20.00
N SER A 633 6.59 4.49 21.01
CA SER A 633 6.46 4.03 22.39
C SER A 633 5.24 4.60 23.12
N SER A 634 4.66 3.77 23.97
CA SER A 634 3.54 4.00 24.89
C SER A 634 3.88 4.89 26.08
N SER A 635 4.86 5.79 25.96
CA SER A 635 5.38 6.57 27.09
C SER A 635 5.81 7.97 26.70
N GLY A 636 5.60 8.90 27.63
CA GLY A 636 5.96 10.29 27.44
C GLY A 636 6.26 11.01 28.75
N THR A 637 6.75 12.24 28.63
CA THR A 637 6.97 13.14 29.77
C THR A 637 6.03 14.32 29.65
N CYS A 638 5.21 14.53 30.68
CA CYS A 638 4.52 15.80 30.90
C CYS A 638 5.43 16.75 31.68
N ALA A 639 5.58 17.98 31.21
CA ALA A 639 6.23 19.05 31.95
C ALA A 639 5.43 20.36 31.86
N GLY A 640 5.53 21.19 32.89
CA GLY A 640 4.93 22.52 32.94
C GLY A 640 5.78 23.49 33.74
N THR A 641 5.67 24.78 33.41
CA THR A 641 6.27 25.88 34.18
C THR A 641 5.25 26.94 34.53
N HIS A 642 5.39 27.57 35.70
CA HIS A 642 4.48 28.60 36.19
C HIS A 642 5.15 29.60 37.10
N THR A 643 4.69 30.85 37.02
CA THR A 643 5.15 31.94 37.89
C THR A 643 3.99 32.40 38.76
N TYR A 644 4.15 32.23 40.08
CA TYR A 644 3.13 32.63 41.04
C TYR A 644 3.11 34.14 41.26
N ALA A 645 1.90 34.71 41.31
CA ALA A 645 1.68 36.14 41.55
C ALA A 645 1.62 36.50 43.05
N THR A 646 1.49 35.51 43.93
CA THR A 646 1.46 35.67 45.39
C THR A 646 2.42 34.69 46.04
N ASP A 647 2.95 35.03 47.21
CA ASP A 647 3.76 34.12 48.01
C ASP A 647 2.84 33.17 48.79
N GLY A 648 3.33 31.96 49.05
CA GLY A 648 2.47 30.90 49.56
C GLY A 648 3.04 29.51 49.44
N VAL A 649 2.25 28.53 49.89
CA VAL A 649 2.58 27.11 49.83
C VAL A 649 1.50 26.43 49.00
N TYR A 650 1.88 25.96 47.81
CA TYR A 650 0.96 25.44 46.81
C TYR A 650 1.10 23.92 46.63
N THR A 651 -0.03 23.27 46.40
CA THR A 651 -0.09 21.86 45.98
C THR A 651 -0.34 21.85 44.49
N VAL A 652 0.56 21.21 43.73
CA VAL A 652 0.38 21.05 42.29
C VAL A 652 -0.30 19.72 42.00
N ILE A 653 -1.28 19.72 41.10
CA ILE A 653 -1.99 18.53 40.63
C ILE A 653 -1.73 18.38 39.14
N MET A 654 -1.33 17.19 38.71
CA MET A 654 -1.09 16.88 37.31
C MET A 654 -2.00 15.74 36.85
N THR A 655 -2.60 15.91 35.68
CA THR A 655 -3.39 14.89 34.98
C THR A 655 -2.98 14.84 33.51
N VAL A 656 -2.95 13.64 32.94
CA VAL A 656 -2.79 13.43 31.51
C VAL A 656 -4.11 12.90 30.96
N SER A 657 -4.52 13.36 29.79
CA SER A 657 -5.68 12.84 29.07
C SER A 657 -5.27 12.44 27.66
N ASP A 658 -5.77 11.31 27.18
CA ASP A 658 -5.83 11.05 25.74
C ASP A 658 -6.91 11.96 25.12
N THR A 659 -6.68 12.42 23.89
CA THR A 659 -7.57 13.34 23.16
C THR A 659 -8.22 12.67 21.96
N ASP A 660 -8.44 11.36 22.07
CA ASP A 660 -9.33 10.63 21.16
C ASP A 660 -10.79 11.06 21.39
N THR A 661 -11.65 10.62 20.49
CA THR A 661 -13.11 10.84 20.49
C THR A 661 -13.88 10.24 21.68
N THR A 662 -13.20 9.60 22.64
CA THR A 662 -13.71 9.03 23.89
C THR A 662 -12.75 9.31 25.06
N PRO A 663 -12.57 10.59 25.49
CA PRO A 663 -11.42 10.99 26.31
C PRO A 663 -11.29 10.23 27.64
N GLY A 664 -10.14 9.60 27.85
CA GLY A 664 -9.68 9.08 29.12
C GLY A 664 -8.86 10.11 29.89
N VAL A 665 -8.91 10.08 31.22
CA VAL A 665 -8.11 10.95 32.09
C VAL A 665 -7.42 10.12 33.15
N SER A 666 -6.13 10.35 33.34
CA SER A 666 -5.34 9.71 34.38
C SER A 666 -5.87 10.05 35.77
N ALA A 667 -5.61 9.17 36.74
CA ALA A 667 -5.73 9.57 38.14
C ALA A 667 -4.84 10.80 38.41
N PRO A 668 -5.28 11.74 39.28
CA PRO A 668 -4.49 12.92 39.61
C PRO A 668 -3.23 12.53 40.38
N SER A 669 -2.09 13.07 39.95
CA SER A 669 -0.82 13.00 40.70
C SER A 669 -0.57 14.32 41.43
N TYR A 670 0.02 14.24 42.62
CA TYR A 670 0.16 15.40 43.51
C TYR A 670 1.64 15.68 43.82
N PHE A 671 2.03 16.95 43.70
CA PHE A 671 3.29 17.46 44.21
C PHE A 671 3.03 18.41 45.38
N LYS A 672 3.46 18.00 46.57
CA LYS A 672 3.35 18.80 47.81
C LYS A 672 4.77 19.01 48.37
N TYR A 673 5.30 20.22 48.47
CA TYR A 673 4.73 21.56 48.23
C TYR A 673 5.67 22.39 47.35
N ILE A 674 5.12 23.25 46.48
CA ILE A 674 5.87 24.38 45.92
C ILE A 674 5.75 25.54 46.87
N VAL A 675 6.89 26.04 47.34
CA VAL A 675 6.95 27.11 48.33
C VAL A 675 7.44 28.37 47.63
N ILE A 676 6.58 29.39 47.57
CA ILE A 676 6.90 30.71 47.02
C ILE A 676 7.07 31.67 48.18
N TYR A 677 8.17 32.42 48.19
CA TYR A 677 8.44 33.38 49.25
C TYR A 677 8.65 34.77 48.68
N ASP A 678 8.12 35.77 49.39
CA ASP A 678 8.46 37.16 49.17
C ASP A 678 9.52 37.59 50.21
N PRO A 679 10.77 37.87 49.80
CA PRO A 679 11.80 38.39 50.72
C PRO A 679 11.42 39.77 51.32
N THR A 680 10.37 40.42 50.81
CA THR A 680 9.79 41.65 51.33
C THR A 680 8.51 41.45 52.17
N GLY A 681 7.97 40.22 52.24
CA GLY A 681 6.62 39.90 52.75
C GLY A 681 6.38 39.93 54.28
N GLY A 682 7.38 40.31 55.08
CA GLY A 682 7.24 40.48 56.54
C GLY A 682 8.13 39.55 57.38
N TRP A 683 7.79 39.39 58.66
CA TRP A 683 8.52 38.54 59.60
C TRP A 683 7.62 37.96 60.70
N VAL A 684 8.08 36.92 61.39
CA VAL A 684 7.29 36.24 62.44
C VAL A 684 8.04 36.17 63.76
N THR A 685 7.30 36.35 64.85
CA THR A 685 7.74 36.08 66.23
C THR A 685 6.76 35.18 66.93
N GLY A 686 7.23 34.36 67.86
CA GLY A 686 6.34 33.60 68.71
C GLY A 686 7.01 33.09 69.97
N SER A 687 6.24 32.93 71.03
CA SER A 687 6.66 32.20 72.22
C SER A 687 5.47 31.52 72.86
N GLY A 688 5.73 30.44 73.59
CA GLY A 688 4.68 29.71 74.28
C GLY A 688 5.06 28.27 74.57
N TRP A 689 4.06 27.43 74.74
CA TRP A 689 4.24 26.00 74.89
C TRP A 689 3.13 25.20 74.22
N ILE A 690 3.44 23.95 73.86
CA ILE A 690 2.47 22.94 73.44
C ILE A 690 2.55 21.74 74.39
N ASN A 691 1.54 20.88 74.37
CA ASN A 691 1.63 19.56 74.97
C ASN A 691 2.14 18.57 73.91
N SER A 692 3.40 18.19 74.00
CA SER A 692 4.01 17.20 73.10
C SER A 692 3.23 15.88 73.15
N PRO A 693 2.71 15.39 72.01
CA PRO A 693 1.88 14.20 71.96
C PRO A 693 2.74 12.91 71.96
N PRO A 694 2.13 11.74 72.26
CA PRO A 694 2.81 10.45 72.10
C PRO A 694 3.38 10.29 70.69
N GLY A 695 4.55 9.66 70.58
CA GLY A 695 5.24 9.45 69.31
C GLY A 695 5.99 10.66 68.76
N ALA A 696 5.82 11.86 69.33
CA ALA A 696 6.47 13.05 68.82
C ALA A 696 7.99 13.03 68.99
N PHE A 697 8.48 12.48 70.10
CA PHE A 697 9.91 12.29 70.35
C PHE A 697 10.33 10.87 69.96
N VAL A 698 10.98 10.73 68.81
CA VAL A 698 11.28 9.43 68.19
C VAL A 698 12.15 8.52 69.09
N PRO A 699 13.20 9.02 69.79
CA PRO A 699 14.03 8.17 70.64
C PRO A 699 13.29 7.54 71.82
N ASN A 700 12.19 8.13 72.28
CA ASN A 700 11.30 7.53 73.27
C ASN A 700 9.84 7.95 73.03
N PRO A 701 9.09 7.18 72.21
CA PRO A 701 7.74 7.52 71.79
C PRO A 701 6.71 7.63 72.93
N SER A 702 7.02 7.10 74.12
CA SER A 702 6.10 7.14 75.28
C SER A 702 6.07 8.50 75.99
N LEU A 703 7.07 9.35 75.77
CA LEU A 703 7.17 10.64 76.45
C LEU A 703 6.13 11.62 75.91
N THR A 704 5.44 12.28 76.84
CA THR A 704 4.48 13.33 76.56
C THR A 704 4.66 14.48 77.56
N GLY A 705 4.02 15.61 77.29
CA GLY A 705 3.94 16.72 78.25
C GLY A 705 4.46 18.04 77.68
N LYS A 706 4.66 19.02 78.56
CA LYS A 706 4.90 20.41 78.18
C LYS A 706 6.23 20.57 77.40
N ALA A 707 6.15 21.14 76.21
CA ALA A 707 7.29 21.58 75.42
C ALA A 707 7.18 23.09 75.14
N THR A 708 8.20 23.86 75.51
CA THR A 708 8.24 25.32 75.35
C THR A 708 9.00 25.70 74.09
N PHE A 709 8.60 26.79 73.45
CA PHE A 709 9.28 27.32 72.29
C PHE A 709 9.36 28.85 72.36
N GLY A 710 10.36 29.39 71.66
CA GLY A 710 10.51 30.81 71.42
C GLY A 710 11.20 31.01 70.08
N PHE A 711 10.69 31.91 69.25
CA PHE A 711 11.28 32.14 67.94
C PHE A 711 11.08 33.54 67.38
N GLN A 712 12.01 33.91 66.50
CA GLN A 712 11.87 35.00 65.54
C GLN A 712 12.50 34.59 64.21
N SER A 713 11.91 34.98 63.09
CA SER A 713 12.51 34.82 61.75
C SER A 713 12.13 35.99 60.85
N LYS A 714 13.13 36.62 60.22
CA LYS A 714 12.98 37.84 59.40
C LYS A 714 13.99 37.90 58.26
N TYR A 715 13.55 38.28 57.05
CA TYR A 715 14.47 38.77 56.02
C TYR A 715 14.98 40.16 56.38
N GLN A 716 16.30 40.31 56.47
CA GLN A 716 16.92 41.63 56.57
C GLN A 716 16.79 42.35 55.22
N LYS A 717 16.76 43.69 55.22
CA LYS A 717 16.59 44.48 53.99
C LYS A 717 17.66 44.10 52.96
N GLY A 718 17.23 43.65 51.78
CA GLY A 718 18.11 43.23 50.69
C GLY A 718 18.71 41.81 50.85
N ALA A 719 18.36 41.07 51.90
CA ALA A 719 18.81 39.69 52.08
C ALA A 719 17.88 38.69 51.38
N THR A 720 18.45 37.61 50.85
CA THR A 720 17.72 36.51 50.20
C THR A 720 17.53 35.29 51.11
N VAL A 721 18.11 35.31 52.31
CA VAL A 721 18.00 34.30 53.36
C VAL A 721 17.62 35.00 54.67
N PRO A 722 16.64 34.50 55.44
CA PRO A 722 16.23 35.16 56.68
C PRO A 722 17.25 34.94 57.79
N THR A 723 17.16 35.77 58.83
CA THR A 723 17.88 35.59 60.09
C THR A 723 16.89 35.47 61.24
N GLY A 724 17.32 34.87 62.35
CA GLY A 724 16.41 34.61 63.45
C GLY A 724 17.07 33.92 64.63
N ASP A 725 16.24 33.64 65.64
CA ASP A 725 16.59 32.82 66.80
C ASP A 725 15.40 31.89 67.05
N THR A 726 15.57 30.57 66.99
CA THR A 726 14.52 29.57 67.19
C THR A 726 14.98 28.57 68.23
N LYS A 727 14.23 28.48 69.32
CA LYS A 727 14.49 27.62 70.47
C LYS A 727 13.29 26.73 70.72
N PHE A 728 13.57 25.46 71.00
CA PHE A 728 12.55 24.49 71.39
C PHE A 728 13.09 23.63 72.52
N ALA A 729 12.32 23.44 73.59
CA ALA A 729 12.71 22.62 74.73
C ALA A 729 11.58 21.69 75.11
N PHE A 730 11.87 20.39 75.15
CA PHE A 730 10.94 19.37 75.63
C PHE A 730 11.45 18.80 76.95
N LYS A 731 10.85 19.26 78.05
CA LYS A 731 11.33 18.97 79.41
C LYS A 731 11.32 17.48 79.73
N ALA A 732 10.26 16.76 79.36
CA ALA A 732 10.14 15.31 79.63
C ALA A 732 11.25 14.49 78.96
N ALA A 733 11.71 14.91 77.78
CA ALA A 733 12.82 14.29 77.07
C ALA A 733 14.19 14.88 77.46
N LYS A 734 14.23 15.87 78.35
CA LYS A 734 15.44 16.65 78.67
C LYS A 734 16.17 17.10 77.39
N MET A 735 15.40 17.58 76.42
CA MET A 735 15.84 17.92 75.07
C MET A 735 15.75 19.42 74.84
N LYS A 736 16.79 20.02 74.27
CA LYS A 736 16.80 21.41 73.81
C LYS A 736 17.30 21.47 72.37
N PHE A 737 16.65 22.28 71.54
CA PHE A 737 17.03 22.59 70.17
C PHE A 737 17.27 24.10 70.03
N GLN A 738 18.30 24.45 69.27
CA GLN A 738 18.70 25.83 69.00
C GLN A 738 19.07 25.98 67.53
N SER A 739 18.43 26.91 66.80
CA SER A 739 18.79 27.24 65.42
C SER A 739 20.21 27.81 65.33
N ILE A 740 20.92 27.47 64.26
CA ILE A 740 22.21 28.04 63.83
C ILE A 740 22.02 28.91 62.58
N SER A 741 21.30 28.40 61.58
CA SER A 741 21.08 29.07 60.30
C SER A 741 19.65 28.88 59.82
N TYR A 742 19.26 29.73 58.88
CA TYR A 742 17.95 29.67 58.23
C TYR A 742 18.17 29.52 56.72
N GLN A 743 17.17 28.98 56.05
CA GLN A 743 17.18 28.79 54.61
C GLN A 743 16.14 29.70 53.96
N TRP A 744 14.93 29.76 54.51
CA TRP A 744 13.82 30.53 53.97
C TRP A 744 12.73 30.74 55.00
N LEU A 745 11.89 31.75 54.76
CA LEU A 745 10.68 32.08 55.51
C LEU A 745 9.58 32.43 54.50
N VAL A 746 8.37 31.92 54.73
CA VAL A 746 7.16 32.22 53.93
C VAL A 746 6.08 32.68 54.87
N ILE A 747 5.35 33.74 54.50
CA ILE A 747 4.24 34.29 55.26
C ILE A 747 3.00 34.34 54.37
N ALA A 748 2.14 33.32 54.50
CA ALA A 748 0.88 33.24 53.77
C ALA A 748 -0.28 33.65 54.69
N GLY A 749 -0.69 34.91 54.62
CA GLY A 749 -1.79 35.47 55.41
C GLY A 749 -1.55 35.41 56.92
N ALA A 750 -2.19 34.45 57.59
CA ALA A 750 -2.10 34.22 59.03
C ALA A 750 -1.10 33.10 59.40
N LYS A 751 -0.40 32.51 58.42
CA LYS A 751 0.50 31.37 58.62
C LYS A 751 1.92 31.71 58.18
N ALA A 752 2.90 31.46 59.04
CA ALA A 752 4.31 31.56 58.74
C ALA A 752 4.95 30.16 58.76
N GLN A 753 5.78 29.87 57.77
CA GLN A 753 6.62 28.66 57.73
C GLN A 753 8.05 29.04 57.45
N TYR A 754 9.00 28.43 58.15
CA TYR A 754 10.41 28.64 57.86
C TYR A 754 11.25 27.41 58.19
N LYS A 755 12.34 27.26 57.44
CA LYS A 755 13.28 26.14 57.54
C LYS A 755 14.67 26.65 57.87
N GLY A 756 15.44 25.84 58.58
CA GLY A 756 16.82 26.13 58.88
C GLY A 756 17.55 24.91 59.42
N THR A 757 18.73 25.16 59.97
CA THR A 757 19.51 24.16 60.67
C THR A 757 19.81 24.61 62.10
N GLY A 758 20.17 23.67 62.96
CA GLY A 758 20.46 23.92 64.36
C GLY A 758 21.20 22.77 65.04
N THR A 759 21.39 22.95 66.35
CA THR A 759 21.97 21.94 67.23
C THR A 759 20.89 21.33 68.10
N LEU A 760 21.00 20.02 68.33
CA LEU A 760 20.20 19.31 69.31
C LEU A 760 21.07 19.00 70.53
N LYS A 761 20.55 19.24 71.73
CA LYS A 761 21.23 19.02 73.00
C LYS A 761 20.37 18.15 73.92
N TYR A 762 21.03 17.25 74.65
CA TYR A 762 20.41 16.49 75.75
C TYR A 762 21.10 16.83 77.07
N HIS A 763 20.34 16.73 78.16
CA HIS A 763 20.89 16.85 79.50
C HIS A 763 21.80 15.65 79.81
N THR A 764 23.04 15.90 80.21
CA THR A 764 24.07 14.86 80.36
C THR A 764 24.34 14.47 81.81
N VAL A 765 23.79 15.19 82.78
CA VAL A 765 24.02 14.92 84.21
C VAL A 765 22.86 14.13 84.81
N ALA A 766 23.17 13.07 85.56
CA ALA A 766 22.19 12.34 86.36
C ALA A 766 22.02 13.06 87.71
N HIS A 767 20.80 13.54 88.00
CA HIS A 767 20.46 14.19 89.26
C HIS A 767 19.46 13.36 90.05
N THR A 768 19.73 13.10 91.33
CA THR A 768 18.75 12.61 92.29
C THR A 768 18.06 13.81 92.94
N GLY A 769 17.06 14.37 92.26
CA GLY A 769 16.27 15.53 92.72
C GLY A 769 15.97 16.51 91.58
N ASP A 770 14.71 16.93 91.47
CA ASP A 770 14.12 17.66 90.33
C ASP A 770 14.12 19.20 90.53
N THR A 771 15.28 19.83 90.76
CA THR A 771 15.35 21.30 90.82
C THR A 771 16.40 21.94 89.91
N ASP A 772 17.13 21.16 89.11
CA ASP A 772 18.25 21.64 88.29
C ASP A 772 18.17 21.18 86.82
N CYS A 773 16.97 20.92 86.31
CA CYS A 773 16.74 20.58 84.90
C CYS A 773 16.74 21.79 83.95
N ASP A 774 16.87 23.01 84.48
CA ASP A 774 16.77 24.25 83.71
C ASP A 774 18.14 24.92 83.45
N ASN A 775 19.23 24.46 84.08
CA ASN A 775 20.57 25.00 83.86
C ASN A 775 21.14 24.56 82.49
N ASP A 776 21.35 25.53 81.59
CA ASP A 776 21.90 25.31 80.25
C ASP A 776 23.30 24.68 80.24
N ALA A 777 24.07 24.83 81.33
CA ALA A 777 25.41 24.23 81.45
C ALA A 777 25.39 22.70 81.48
N HIS A 778 24.27 22.08 81.84
CA HIS A 778 24.11 20.62 81.93
C HIS A 778 23.63 19.96 80.63
N PHE A 779 23.48 20.74 79.55
CA PHE A 779 23.09 20.24 78.24
C PHE A 779 24.31 20.19 77.30
N ALA A 780 24.63 19.00 76.79
CA ALA A 780 25.67 18.83 75.78
C ALA A 780 25.04 18.70 74.39
N ALA A 781 25.69 19.32 73.40
CA ALA A 781 25.32 19.14 72.00
C ALA A 781 25.65 17.72 71.53
N ILE A 782 24.74 17.15 70.77
CA ILE A 782 24.94 15.88 70.08
C ILE A 782 25.71 16.18 68.79
N SER A 783 26.60 15.28 68.40
CA SER A 783 27.32 15.39 67.13
C SER A 783 26.35 15.38 65.94
N GLY A 784 26.58 16.26 64.97
CA GLY A 784 25.78 16.37 63.75
C GLY A 784 24.99 17.68 63.66
N THR A 785 24.55 17.99 62.44
CA THR A 785 23.68 19.13 62.14
C THR A 785 22.24 18.65 62.07
N TYR A 786 21.31 19.39 62.65
CA TYR A 786 19.89 19.06 62.63
C TYR A 786 19.12 20.07 61.79
N GLY A 787 18.29 19.59 60.87
CA GLY A 787 17.34 20.40 60.14
C GLY A 787 16.10 20.64 61.00
N PHE A 788 15.45 21.78 60.79
CA PHE A 788 14.14 22.04 61.37
C PHE A 788 13.21 22.71 60.37
N LEU A 789 11.91 22.40 60.49
CA LEU A 789 10.82 23.06 59.79
C LEU A 789 9.79 23.47 60.83
N LEU A 790 9.54 24.77 60.92
CA LEU A 790 8.60 25.34 61.88
C LEU A 790 7.42 25.95 61.14
N THR A 791 6.23 25.67 61.64
CA THR A 791 4.96 26.23 61.18
C THR A 791 4.30 26.95 62.35
N ALA A 792 3.99 28.22 62.16
CA ALA A 792 3.38 29.08 63.16
C ALA A 792 2.17 29.79 62.55
N GLN A 793 1.09 29.90 63.31
CA GLN A 793 -0.15 30.53 62.86
C GLN A 793 -0.56 31.60 63.87
N ASP A 794 -0.79 32.82 63.38
CA ASP A 794 -1.33 33.94 64.14
C ASP A 794 -2.86 33.89 64.07
N GLY A 795 -3.47 33.35 65.12
CA GLY A 795 -4.91 33.13 65.23
C GLY A 795 -5.71 34.43 65.18
N SER A 796 -5.07 35.58 65.46
CA SER A 796 -5.73 36.89 65.43
C SER A 796 -5.93 37.46 64.01
N ARG A 797 -5.25 36.90 63.01
CA ARG A 797 -5.30 37.34 61.60
C ARG A 797 -6.39 36.66 60.76
N PHE A 798 -7.23 35.79 61.34
CA PHE A 798 -8.37 35.18 60.64
C PHE A 798 -9.63 36.05 60.70
N ASN A 799 -10.49 35.94 59.68
CA ASN A 799 -11.81 36.60 59.65
C ASN A 799 -12.71 36.19 60.84
N GLN A 800 -12.46 35.02 61.43
CA GLN A 800 -12.93 34.65 62.77
C GLN A 800 -11.70 34.32 63.63
N PRO A 801 -11.33 35.14 64.63
CA PRO A 801 -10.14 34.93 65.43
C PRO A 801 -10.15 33.56 66.14
N GLY A 802 -9.08 32.78 65.94
CA GLY A 802 -8.84 31.49 66.57
C GLY A 802 -7.61 31.51 67.49
N PRO A 803 -7.24 30.38 68.11
CA PRO A 803 -5.99 30.29 68.86
C PRO A 803 -4.78 30.33 67.93
N ASP A 804 -3.66 30.86 68.43
CA ASP A 804 -2.36 30.69 67.77
C ASP A 804 -1.96 29.21 67.75
N THR A 805 -1.42 28.72 66.65
CA THR A 805 -0.99 27.31 66.52
C THR A 805 0.48 27.17 66.14
N PHE A 806 1.09 26.05 66.57
CA PHE A 806 2.51 25.77 66.41
C PHE A 806 2.77 24.30 66.04
N ARG A 807 3.68 24.09 65.07
CA ARG A 807 4.28 22.80 64.75
C ARG A 807 5.77 22.97 64.49
N ILE A 808 6.56 22.01 64.96
CA ILE A 808 7.98 21.90 64.63
C ILE A 808 8.35 20.45 64.35
N LYS A 809 9.06 20.24 63.23
CA LYS A 809 9.76 19.00 62.89
C LYS A 809 11.26 19.25 62.96
N ILE A 810 12.00 18.36 63.63
CA ILE A 810 13.46 18.38 63.79
C ILE A 810 14.00 17.01 63.35
N TRP A 811 15.00 16.99 62.50
CA TRP A 811 15.62 15.76 61.98
C TRP A 811 17.13 15.92 61.82
N GLN A 812 17.86 14.81 61.80
CA GLN A 812 19.29 14.82 61.56
C GLN A 812 19.56 15.05 60.06
N ILE A 813 20.52 15.90 59.72
CA ILE A 813 21.02 16.04 58.34
C ILE A 813 22.16 15.04 58.15
N SER A 814 22.05 14.21 57.12
CA SER A 814 23.05 13.21 56.73
C SER A 814 24.34 13.87 56.24
N THR A 815 25.45 13.13 56.20
CA THR A 815 26.76 13.66 55.78
C THR A 815 26.78 14.15 54.33
N ASP A 816 25.88 13.66 53.49
CA ASP A 816 25.69 14.08 52.09
C ASP A 816 24.75 15.30 51.95
N GLY A 817 24.26 15.85 53.06
CA GLY A 817 23.34 16.99 53.09
C GLY A 817 21.86 16.63 52.93
N THR A 818 21.50 15.35 52.82
CA THR A 818 20.10 14.90 52.73
C THR A 818 19.40 14.85 54.09
N ASP A 819 18.06 14.87 54.07
CA ASP A 819 17.25 14.73 55.28
C ASP A 819 17.34 13.28 55.82
N GLY A 820 17.91 13.12 57.01
CA GLY A 820 18.05 11.83 57.70
C GLY A 820 16.93 11.56 58.72
N ALA A 821 17.26 10.82 59.79
CA ALA A 821 16.28 10.36 60.77
C ALA A 821 15.60 11.53 61.53
N THR A 822 14.28 11.44 61.69
CA THR A 822 13.51 12.42 62.49
C THR A 822 13.84 12.24 63.98
N ALA A 823 14.15 13.34 64.66
CA ALA A 823 14.39 13.37 66.10
C ALA A 823 13.12 13.77 66.87
N TYR A 824 12.36 14.73 66.33
CA TYR A 824 11.11 15.19 66.91
C TYR A 824 10.13 15.70 65.84
N ASP A 825 8.85 15.33 65.91
CA ASP A 825 7.76 15.94 65.11
C ASP A 825 6.45 15.90 65.90
N ASN A 826 5.88 17.05 66.22
CA ASN A 826 4.59 17.10 66.92
C ASN A 826 3.38 16.88 65.99
N GLY A 827 3.63 16.61 64.70
CA GLY A 827 2.73 16.01 63.71
C GLY A 827 1.66 16.93 63.13
N THR A 828 1.12 17.84 63.94
CA THR A 828 0.03 18.75 63.58
C THR A 828 0.25 20.14 64.17
N ASP A 829 -0.43 21.13 63.60
CA ASP A 829 -0.45 22.49 64.11
C ASP A 829 -1.29 22.51 65.41
N GLN A 830 -0.63 22.66 66.57
CA GLN A 830 -1.27 22.57 67.88
C GLN A 830 -1.53 23.95 68.46
N ALA A 831 -2.70 24.16 69.06
CA ALA A 831 -2.99 25.38 69.81
C ALA A 831 -1.96 25.58 70.93
N ILE A 832 -1.40 26.78 71.02
CA ILE A 832 -0.36 27.09 72.01
C ILE A 832 -0.99 27.49 73.35
N GLY A 833 -0.36 27.10 74.44
CA GLY A 833 -0.64 27.63 75.77
C GLY A 833 0.44 28.62 76.18
N GLY A 834 0.04 29.74 76.79
CA GLY A 834 0.95 30.81 77.22
C GLY A 834 1.72 31.49 76.07
N GLY A 835 2.04 32.77 76.21
CA GLY A 835 2.70 33.53 75.14
C GLY A 835 1.76 33.89 73.98
N LYS A 836 2.34 34.20 72.83
CA LYS A 836 1.65 34.69 71.61
C LYS A 836 2.52 34.46 70.38
N ILE A 837 1.90 34.17 69.24
CA ILE A 837 2.49 34.23 67.89
C ILE A 837 2.01 35.52 67.22
N THR A 838 2.91 36.22 66.55
CA THR A 838 2.58 37.45 65.83
C THR A 838 3.31 37.45 64.51
N ILE A 839 2.53 37.55 63.43
CA ILE A 839 3.04 37.84 62.11
C ILE A 839 3.05 39.37 61.95
N HIS A 840 4.18 39.88 61.48
CA HIS A 840 4.40 41.30 61.22
C HIS A 840 4.46 41.49 59.71
N SER A 841 3.60 42.36 59.18
CA SER A 841 3.72 42.83 57.81
C SER A 841 4.84 43.88 57.77
N ASN A 842 5.60 43.95 56.67
CA ASN A 842 6.59 45.02 56.48
C ASN A 842 5.93 46.35 56.12
#